data_AF-A0A930DFN6-F1
#
_entry.id   AF-A0A930DFN6-F1
#
_cell.length_a   1.000
_cell.length_b   1.000
_cell.length_c   1.000
_cell.angle_alpha   90.00
_cell.angle_beta   90.00
_cell.angle_gamma   90.00
#
_symmetry.space_group_name_H-M   'P 1'
#
loop_
_entity.id
_entity.type
_entity.pdbx_description
1 polymer ?
#
loop_
_entity_poly.entity_id
_entity_poly.type
_entity_poly.pdbx_seq_one_letter_code
_entity_poly.pdbx_strand_id
1 'polypeptide(L)'
;AVVDGTKIVGGICGYNKGSIVGSQNLGRIAGDNESVLPDDDKMKSVPSINALNTVTDDVKQEMIGGIAGVSSGIIRDCTNSEKVGYSHIGYKVGGIVGLQTGAVNNCINEASVYGRKDIGGIAGLLKPYIEISYEGDTIDSLERQTKTLSKLLDAFEAEVDKNTTILENNVDGIDSKKNELEDSINERKNFHSEEADKFDAGLKEKNNDIKSITGNINSDISDIGDNVGDLRHGESYKDIINDRNTKLQNLIAAIKNINEISKRMKSDIEDKKESADNIADDFQAITHEIDDLYSKSNELLDYLDNEKSDLRQNLDDSYDTVRGKKDELEAEINKARQDLRSSRQDIKGSVDGVRNEIDNIRGTIQNGGDRLKEKIDDGKIYFDVSVNPPKEYVYGRLENSANRAIINGDINTAGIVGRVGIDPEDGIITETDIKDDVDKRGETSLNFSNNVYALIQSNTNEGEINVKNDYAGGIVAKADYGAVIANKNFADVSSQNGSYIGGIAGYSKNLIKDSYMLGDVKGTDYIGGIAGIAKDLIGNTAMSTVVSSNSGRFGSIAGDVLKDSYVSANRYVDEGVGAINDITLNSEAGIVSYEELLQDNNTPEGFKTLRVNYFVGDDIIKTINVAYNSYVSGADIPKAPEVEGYNTYWENKELNNIKRNINIYLVEERWNKNISANTNINGKPVVLASALFYEGTSIQVDETSVPETDKDVIKAYKYSIIPEGRYMNEGIELRVLNEDGKANAVGIRTENGIIISDTVKVGSYLSFKVDSPQGEIVLIRTERINKYIIILSFIAATAVIISGYLYYKKKKK
;
A
#
# COMPACT_ATOMS: atom_id res chain seq x y z
N ALA A 1 39.08 -9.26 5.17
CA ALA A 1 38.10 -10.37 5.18
C ALA A 1 37.17 -10.20 3.98
N VAL A 2 36.58 -11.27 3.45
CA VAL A 2 35.58 -11.20 2.37
C VAL A 2 34.28 -11.78 2.92
N VAL A 3 33.16 -11.10 2.67
CA VAL A 3 31.82 -11.55 3.05
C VAL A 3 31.03 -11.89 1.79
N ASP A 4 30.63 -13.15 1.67
CA ASP A 4 29.89 -13.71 0.54
C ASP A 4 28.51 -14.20 0.97
N GLY A 5 27.53 -14.07 0.08
CA GLY A 5 26.15 -14.50 0.31
C GLY A 5 25.25 -14.20 -0.90
N THR A 6 24.03 -14.75 -0.90
CA THR A 6 23.20 -14.79 -2.12
C THR A 6 22.01 -13.83 -2.16
N LYS A 7 21.33 -13.55 -1.04
CA LYS A 7 20.06 -12.79 -1.06
C LYS A 7 19.99 -11.54 -0.19
N ILE A 8 20.77 -11.52 0.89
CA ILE A 8 20.86 -10.39 1.81
C ILE A 8 22.27 -10.44 2.38
N VAL A 9 23.11 -9.47 2.03
CA VAL A 9 24.53 -9.48 2.41
C VAL A 9 24.89 -8.12 3.00
N GLY A 10 25.44 -8.13 4.21
CA GLY A 10 26.00 -6.93 4.82
C GLY A 10 27.31 -7.23 5.54
N GLY A 11 28.25 -6.29 5.50
CA GLY A 11 29.55 -6.46 6.17
C GLY A 11 29.46 -6.59 7.68
N ILE A 12 28.42 -6.02 8.29
CA ILE A 12 28.17 -6.10 9.73
C ILE A 12 26.94 -6.97 10.03
N CYS A 13 25.84 -6.77 9.29
CA CYS A 13 24.65 -7.60 9.44
C CYS A 13 23.93 -7.83 8.13
N GLY A 14 23.28 -8.99 7.97
CA GLY A 14 22.33 -9.17 6.87
C GLY A 14 21.11 -8.24 7.04
N TYR A 15 20.40 -8.36 8.16
CA TYR A 15 19.15 -7.63 8.42
C TYR A 15 19.21 -6.87 9.75
N ASN A 16 18.92 -5.57 9.73
CA ASN A 16 18.88 -4.70 10.92
C ASN A 16 17.46 -4.19 11.24
N LYS A 17 16.90 -4.56 12.40
CA LYS A 17 15.68 -3.96 12.99
C LYS A 17 15.96 -2.92 14.08
N GLY A 18 17.21 -2.83 14.54
CA GLY A 18 17.60 -2.06 15.72
C GLY A 18 18.37 -0.79 15.36
N SER A 19 19.56 -0.63 15.93
CA SER A 19 20.45 0.49 15.63
C SER A 19 21.88 0.01 15.43
N ILE A 20 22.51 0.44 14.34
CA ILE A 20 23.94 0.27 14.10
C ILE A 20 24.56 1.66 14.17
N VAL A 21 25.51 1.84 15.08
CA VAL A 21 26.05 3.17 15.40
C VAL A 21 27.56 3.11 15.47
N GLY A 22 28.25 3.99 14.75
CA GLY A 22 29.70 4.15 14.89
C GLY A 22 30.51 2.96 14.37
N SER A 23 29.93 2.15 13.49
CA SER A 23 30.56 0.91 13.02
C SER A 23 31.27 1.11 11.69
N GLN A 24 32.39 0.40 11.51
CA GLN A 24 33.17 0.45 10.29
C GLN A 24 33.31 -0.93 9.64
N ASN A 25 33.05 -1.01 8.33
CA ASN A 25 33.38 -2.18 7.54
C ASN A 25 34.76 -2.03 6.87
N LEU A 26 35.61 -3.02 7.11
CA LEU A 26 36.96 -3.17 6.55
C LEU A 26 37.11 -4.52 5.81
N GLY A 27 35.98 -5.14 5.43
CA GLY A 27 35.94 -6.35 4.61
C GLY A 27 35.26 -6.10 3.27
N ARG A 28 35.80 -6.71 2.20
CA ARG A 28 35.15 -6.64 0.88
C ARG A 28 33.82 -7.39 0.93
N ILE A 29 32.77 -6.76 0.40
CA ILE A 29 31.43 -7.36 0.33
C ILE A 29 31.20 -7.76 -1.12
N ALA A 30 31.40 -9.04 -1.40
CA ALA A 30 31.42 -9.53 -2.76
C ALA A 30 30.01 -9.94 -3.20
N GLY A 31 29.25 -10.64 -2.35
CA GLY A 31 28.06 -11.34 -2.82
C GLY A 31 28.52 -12.52 -3.70
N ASP A 32 28.02 -13.72 -3.42
CA ASP A 32 28.61 -14.94 -3.95
C ASP A 32 28.48 -15.04 -5.48
N ASN A 33 29.61 -15.01 -6.21
CA ASN A 33 29.75 -15.84 -7.39
C ASN A 33 31.22 -16.09 -7.76
N GLU A 34 31.55 -17.37 -7.92
CA GLU A 34 32.75 -17.87 -8.58
C GLU A 34 32.89 -17.23 -9.97
N SER A 35 33.79 -16.26 -10.14
CA SER A 35 34.49 -15.90 -11.41
C SER A 35 35.05 -14.48 -11.40
N VAL A 36 35.67 -14.05 -10.31
CA VAL A 36 36.76 -13.07 -10.44
C VAL A 36 37.99 -13.75 -9.87
N LEU A 37 38.77 -14.37 -10.76
CA LEU A 37 40.17 -14.65 -10.47
C LEU A 37 40.75 -13.35 -9.90
N PRO A 38 41.37 -13.37 -8.70
CA PRO A 38 42.15 -12.23 -8.26
C PRO A 38 43.22 -11.96 -9.31
N ASP A 39 43.48 -10.70 -9.64
CA ASP A 39 44.83 -10.35 -10.08
C ASP A 39 45.78 -10.80 -8.96
N ASP A 40 46.69 -11.71 -9.29
CA ASP A 40 47.54 -12.47 -8.36
C ASP A 40 48.49 -11.62 -7.51
N ASP A 41 48.47 -10.28 -7.59
CA ASP A 41 49.54 -9.44 -7.05
C ASP A 41 49.23 -8.57 -5.82
N LYS A 42 48.05 -8.66 -5.19
CA LYS A 42 47.79 -7.91 -3.93
C LYS A 42 47.07 -8.65 -2.80
N MET A 43 47.26 -9.97 -2.67
CA MET A 43 46.82 -10.67 -1.45
C MET A 43 47.93 -10.62 -0.37
N LYS A 44 47.94 -9.56 0.45
CA LYS A 44 48.53 -9.69 1.80
C LYS A 44 47.72 -10.76 2.54
N SER A 45 48.41 -11.81 2.96
CA SER A 45 47.85 -13.00 3.63
C SER A 45 46.81 -12.68 4.69
N VAL A 46 45.54 -12.91 4.38
CA VAL A 46 44.46 -13.03 5.37
C VAL A 46 44.17 -14.53 5.54
N PRO A 47 44.01 -15.06 6.76
CA PRO A 47 43.71 -16.48 6.95
C PRO A 47 42.39 -16.85 6.25
N SER A 48 42.44 -17.84 5.37
CA SER A 48 41.27 -18.38 4.67
C SER A 48 40.43 -19.22 5.63
N ILE A 49 39.17 -18.82 5.83
CA ILE A 49 38.13 -19.68 6.39
C ILE A 49 37.32 -20.17 5.18
N ASN A 50 37.52 -21.43 4.79
CA ASN A 50 36.74 -22.05 3.71
C ASN A 50 35.33 -22.37 4.22
N ALA A 51 34.35 -21.55 3.84
CA ALA A 51 32.95 -21.95 3.85
C ALA A 51 32.62 -22.66 2.52
N LEU A 52 31.92 -23.79 2.59
CA LEU A 52 31.55 -24.60 1.44
C LEU A 52 30.37 -23.93 0.70
N ASN A 53 30.64 -23.32 -0.45
CA ASN A 53 29.61 -22.73 -1.32
C ASN A 53 28.74 -23.82 -1.97
N THR A 54 27.42 -23.70 -1.82
CA THR A 54 26.43 -24.55 -2.52
C THR A 54 25.38 -23.65 -3.17
N VAL A 55 25.69 -23.02 -4.30
CA VAL A 55 24.73 -22.19 -5.04
C VAL A 55 24.99 -22.29 -6.55
N THR A 56 23.92 -22.48 -7.32
CA THR A 56 23.89 -22.56 -8.78
C THR A 56 23.67 -21.17 -9.42
N ASP A 57 24.06 -20.99 -10.68
CA ASP A 57 23.99 -19.74 -11.50
C ASP A 57 22.62 -19.03 -11.58
N ASP A 58 21.56 -19.60 -11.01
CA ASP A 58 20.17 -19.13 -11.11
C ASP A 58 19.75 -18.15 -9.99
N VAL A 59 20.60 -17.89 -8.99
CA VAL A 59 20.23 -17.05 -7.83
C VAL A 59 20.66 -15.60 -8.04
N LYS A 60 19.67 -14.71 -8.27
CA LYS A 60 19.91 -13.26 -8.30
C LYS A 60 20.42 -12.78 -6.95
N GLN A 61 21.57 -12.13 -6.94
CA GLN A 61 22.03 -11.38 -5.79
C GLN A 61 21.15 -10.16 -5.55
N GLU A 62 20.52 -10.11 -4.39
CA GLU A 62 19.61 -9.03 -3.98
C GLU A 62 20.14 -8.41 -2.67
N MET A 63 19.97 -7.10 -2.50
CA MET A 63 20.15 -6.38 -1.24
C MET A 63 21.53 -6.56 -0.58
N ILE A 64 22.51 -5.83 -1.11
CA ILE A 64 23.90 -5.86 -0.66
C ILE A 64 24.28 -4.51 -0.06
N GLY A 65 24.89 -4.50 1.12
CA GLY A 65 25.40 -3.29 1.76
C GLY A 65 26.78 -3.45 2.39
N GLY A 66 27.58 -2.38 2.44
CA GLY A 66 28.84 -2.39 3.21
C GLY A 66 28.62 -2.61 4.71
N ILE A 67 27.52 -2.08 5.26
CA ILE A 67 27.13 -2.25 6.68
C ILE A 67 26.01 -3.28 6.80
N ALA A 68 24.91 -3.08 6.09
CA ALA A 68 23.70 -3.89 6.20
C ALA A 68 23.11 -4.26 4.83
N GLY A 69 22.71 -5.52 4.62
CA GLY A 69 21.97 -5.88 3.40
C GLY A 69 20.59 -5.21 3.37
N VAL A 70 19.84 -5.36 4.46
CA VAL A 70 18.52 -4.75 4.69
C VAL A 70 18.50 -4.06 6.05
N SER A 71 17.87 -2.89 6.14
CA SER A 71 17.63 -2.23 7.42
C SER A 71 16.26 -1.56 7.48
N SER A 72 15.48 -1.91 8.51
CA SER A 72 14.28 -1.19 8.94
C SER A 72 14.53 -0.34 10.18
N GLY A 73 15.70 -0.49 10.80
CA GLY A 73 16.15 0.31 11.93
C GLY A 73 16.98 1.53 11.53
N ILE A 74 17.82 1.98 12.47
CA ILE A 74 18.68 3.17 12.31
C ILE A 74 20.11 2.73 11.99
N ILE A 75 20.75 3.38 11.01
CA ILE A 75 22.20 3.29 10.77
C ILE A 75 22.78 4.69 10.90
N ARG A 76 23.73 4.88 11.81
CA ARG A 76 24.28 6.21 12.12
C ARG A 76 25.77 6.20 12.36
N ASP A 77 26.48 7.23 11.89
CA ASP A 77 27.94 7.37 12.08
C ASP A 77 28.75 6.17 11.57
N CYS A 78 28.23 5.45 10.56
CA CYS A 78 28.89 4.25 10.06
C CYS A 78 29.74 4.54 8.83
N THR A 79 30.81 3.77 8.65
CA THR A 79 31.72 3.93 7.51
C THR A 79 31.97 2.62 6.78
N ASN A 80 31.86 2.64 5.46
CA ASN A 80 32.32 1.54 4.62
C ASN A 80 33.61 1.98 3.91
N SER A 81 34.69 1.21 4.09
CA SER A 81 36.00 1.50 3.49
C SER A 81 36.46 0.42 2.51
N GLU A 82 35.62 -0.57 2.20
CA GLU A 82 35.95 -1.66 1.29
C GLU A 82 34.90 -1.85 0.20
N LYS A 83 35.34 -2.38 -0.95
CA LYS A 83 34.52 -2.51 -2.16
C LYS A 83 33.25 -3.32 -1.92
N VAL A 84 32.13 -2.87 -2.50
CA VAL A 84 30.82 -3.53 -2.42
C VAL A 84 30.31 -3.92 -3.80
N GLY A 85 29.97 -5.19 -3.98
CA GLY A 85 29.38 -5.75 -5.20
C GLY A 85 30.37 -5.96 -6.35
N TYR A 86 29.80 -6.35 -7.50
CA TYR A 86 30.52 -6.65 -8.73
C TYR A 86 29.87 -5.99 -9.95
N SER A 87 30.67 -5.80 -11.00
CA SER A 87 30.17 -5.23 -12.25
C SER A 87 29.05 -6.10 -12.83
N HIS A 88 27.93 -5.50 -13.21
CA HIS A 88 26.76 -6.15 -13.85
C HIS A 88 25.99 -7.15 -12.99
N ILE A 89 26.31 -7.27 -11.69
CA ILE A 89 25.69 -8.23 -10.78
C ILE A 89 25.20 -7.49 -9.52
N GLY A 90 24.02 -7.84 -9.03
CA GLY A 90 23.47 -7.29 -7.80
C GLY A 90 22.34 -6.29 -8.04
N TYR A 91 21.25 -6.48 -7.31
CA TYR A 91 20.12 -5.57 -7.25
C TYR A 91 20.08 -4.91 -5.87
N LYS A 92 19.80 -3.60 -5.80
CA LYS A 92 19.72 -2.85 -4.53
C LYS A 92 21.05 -2.93 -3.78
N VAL A 93 22.08 -2.35 -4.39
CA VAL A 93 23.45 -2.38 -3.86
C VAL A 93 23.79 -1.00 -3.29
N GLY A 94 24.15 -0.95 -2.01
CA GLY A 94 24.54 0.28 -1.33
C GLY A 94 25.94 0.20 -0.73
N GLY A 95 26.70 1.28 -0.76
CA GLY A 95 27.96 1.33 0.00
C GLY A 95 27.73 1.19 1.51
N ILE A 96 26.57 1.59 2.03
CA ILE A 96 26.18 1.39 3.45
C ILE A 96 25.08 0.34 3.56
N VAL A 97 23.98 0.50 2.84
CA VAL A 97 22.80 -0.35 2.96
C VAL A 97 22.19 -0.71 1.61
N GLY A 98 21.88 -1.98 1.39
CA GLY A 98 21.22 -2.41 0.14
C GLY A 98 19.79 -1.88 0.04
N LEU A 99 18.91 -2.34 0.94
CA LEU A 99 17.53 -1.88 1.09
C LEU A 99 17.31 -1.20 2.45
N GLN A 100 16.82 0.02 2.41
CA GLN A 100 16.52 0.81 3.60
C GLN A 100 15.04 1.18 3.67
N THR A 101 14.39 0.87 4.79
CA THR A 101 13.06 1.38 5.18
C THR A 101 13.10 2.29 6.41
N GLY A 102 14.20 2.22 7.18
CA GLY A 102 14.37 2.99 8.41
C GLY A 102 15.02 4.37 8.21
N ALA A 103 16.04 4.69 9.02
CA ALA A 103 16.79 5.95 8.94
C ALA A 103 18.31 5.74 8.74
N VAL A 104 18.93 6.50 7.86
CA VAL A 104 20.40 6.57 7.70
C VAL A 104 20.86 8.00 7.98
N ASN A 105 21.85 8.17 8.85
CA ASN A 105 22.33 9.49 9.23
C ASN A 105 23.85 9.52 9.42
N ASN A 106 24.53 10.52 8.85
CA ASN A 106 25.96 10.74 9.07
C ASN A 106 26.84 9.52 8.71
N CYS A 107 26.49 8.80 7.64
CA CYS A 107 27.27 7.64 7.18
C CYS A 107 28.19 8.02 6.03
N ILE A 108 29.32 7.34 5.90
CA ILE A 108 30.34 7.63 4.89
C ILE A 108 30.69 6.37 4.10
N ASN A 109 30.61 6.43 2.77
CA ASN A 109 31.19 5.41 1.91
C ASN A 109 32.48 5.93 1.27
N GLU A 110 33.56 5.19 1.44
CA GLU A 110 34.91 5.50 0.94
C GLU A 110 35.41 4.49 -0.09
N ALA A 111 34.61 3.50 -0.45
CA ALA A 111 34.99 2.45 -1.39
C ALA A 111 33.99 2.26 -2.52
N SER A 112 34.50 1.80 -3.66
CA SER A 112 33.72 1.71 -4.89
C SER A 112 32.58 0.71 -4.78
N VAL A 113 31.45 1.05 -5.39
CA VAL A 113 30.22 0.24 -5.37
C VAL A 113 29.86 -0.16 -6.80
N TYR A 114 29.55 -1.44 -7.02
CA TYR A 114 29.18 -1.98 -8.32
C TYR A 114 27.85 -2.72 -8.22
N GLY A 115 27.00 -2.54 -9.22
CA GLY A 115 25.80 -3.34 -9.33
C GLY A 115 25.12 -3.30 -10.69
N ARG A 116 24.01 -4.03 -10.82
CA ARG A 116 23.20 -4.05 -12.05
C ARG A 116 22.07 -3.03 -12.00
N LYS A 117 21.26 -3.01 -10.94
CA LYS A 117 20.10 -2.11 -10.82
C LYS A 117 19.92 -1.61 -9.39
N ASP A 118 19.54 -0.35 -9.26
CA ASP A 118 19.31 0.35 -7.99
C ASP A 118 20.59 0.38 -7.13
N ILE A 119 21.57 1.18 -7.56
CA ILE A 119 22.90 1.27 -6.93
C ILE A 119 23.10 2.65 -6.33
N GLY A 120 23.51 2.70 -5.05
CA GLY A 120 23.84 3.94 -4.36
C GLY A 120 25.17 3.87 -3.63
N GLY A 121 25.89 4.97 -3.55
CA GLY A 121 27.04 5.06 -2.65
C GLY A 121 26.67 4.94 -1.18
N ILE A 122 25.43 5.28 -0.79
CA ILE A 122 24.92 5.03 0.57
C ILE A 122 23.86 3.93 0.55
N ALA A 123 22.77 4.12 -0.17
CA ALA A 123 21.63 3.21 -0.21
C ALA A 123 21.30 2.75 -1.64
N GLY A 124 21.14 1.45 -1.88
CA GLY A 124 20.68 0.95 -3.17
C GLY A 124 19.23 1.37 -3.45
N LEU A 125 18.33 0.95 -2.56
CA LEU A 125 16.90 1.31 -2.56
C LEU A 125 16.50 1.90 -1.21
N LEU A 126 15.94 3.11 -1.22
CA LEU A 126 15.23 3.71 -0.10
C LEU A 126 13.73 3.53 -0.31
N LYS A 127 13.12 2.63 0.45
CA LYS A 127 11.66 2.49 0.47
C LYS A 127 11.09 3.57 1.39
N PRO A 128 10.15 4.39 0.91
CA PRO A 128 9.57 5.43 1.74
C PRO A 128 8.76 4.81 2.89
N TYR A 129 8.64 5.56 3.96
CA TYR A 129 7.78 5.22 5.08
C TYR A 129 6.31 5.52 4.74
N ILE A 130 5.40 4.65 5.14
CA ILE A 130 3.98 4.71 4.77
C ILE A 130 3.13 4.77 6.04
N GLU A 131 2.26 5.76 6.13
CA GLU A 131 1.29 5.91 7.21
C GLU A 131 -0.13 5.90 6.63
N ILE A 132 -1.02 5.08 7.19
CA ILE A 132 -2.45 5.15 6.90
C ILE A 132 -3.10 6.10 7.90
N SER A 133 -3.61 7.22 7.40
CA SER A 133 -4.51 8.10 8.16
C SER A 133 -5.94 7.69 7.88
N TYR A 134 -6.68 7.25 8.90
CA TYR A 134 -8.10 6.94 8.81
C TYR A 134 -8.95 8.13 9.30
N GLU A 135 -9.90 8.59 8.49
CA GLU A 135 -10.92 9.58 8.84
C GLU A 135 -12.26 8.88 9.03
N GLY A 136 -12.76 8.72 10.26
CA GLY A 136 -13.85 7.81 10.68
C GLY A 136 -14.95 7.42 9.67
N ASP A 137 -15.21 6.09 9.60
CA ASP A 137 -16.49 5.40 9.30
C ASP A 137 -16.23 3.92 8.92
N THR A 138 -16.78 2.98 9.71
CA THR A 138 -16.64 1.51 9.53
C THR A 138 -17.93 0.87 9.01
N ILE A 139 -17.89 0.05 7.94
CA ILE A 139 -19.11 -0.25 7.15
C ILE A 139 -19.36 -1.74 6.81
N ASP A 140 -18.35 -2.60 6.69
CA ASP A 140 -18.60 -3.94 6.14
C ASP A 140 -19.41 -4.87 7.07
N SER A 141 -19.30 -4.66 8.39
CA SER A 141 -20.12 -5.35 9.39
C SER A 141 -21.51 -4.71 9.53
N LEU A 142 -21.60 -3.40 9.29
CA LEU A 142 -22.83 -2.62 9.38
C LEU A 142 -23.78 -2.97 8.23
N GLU A 143 -23.30 -3.13 6.99
CA GLU A 143 -24.16 -3.44 5.84
C GLU A 143 -24.96 -4.76 6.02
N ARG A 144 -24.28 -5.82 6.49
CA ARG A 144 -24.93 -7.12 6.72
C ARG A 144 -25.91 -7.09 7.90
N GLN A 145 -25.56 -6.35 8.96
CA GLN A 145 -26.40 -6.20 10.14
C GLN A 145 -27.65 -5.37 9.83
N THR A 146 -27.53 -4.28 9.06
CA THR A 146 -28.64 -3.42 8.63
C THR A 146 -29.62 -4.16 7.71
N LYS A 147 -29.13 -5.02 6.80
CA LYS A 147 -29.99 -5.88 5.98
C LYS A 147 -30.79 -6.90 6.80
N THR A 148 -30.18 -7.42 7.86
CA THR A 148 -30.83 -8.38 8.77
C THR A 148 -31.87 -7.67 9.64
N LEU A 149 -31.53 -6.49 10.16
CA LEU A 149 -32.42 -5.66 10.95
C LEU A 149 -33.67 -5.23 10.16
N SER A 150 -33.52 -4.84 8.89
CA SER A 150 -34.66 -4.52 8.01
C SER A 150 -35.64 -5.68 7.88
N LYS A 151 -35.14 -6.92 7.73
CA LYS A 151 -36.00 -8.11 7.64
C LYS A 151 -36.69 -8.44 8.96
N LEU A 152 -36.01 -8.24 10.09
CA LEU A 152 -36.61 -8.41 11.41
C LEU A 152 -37.72 -7.38 11.66
N LEU A 153 -37.54 -6.16 11.14
CA LEU A 153 -38.55 -5.09 11.19
C LEU A 153 -39.81 -5.46 10.39
N ASP A 154 -39.63 -5.98 9.17
CA ASP A 154 -40.76 -6.46 8.34
C ASP A 154 -41.53 -7.60 9.03
N ALA A 155 -40.80 -8.53 9.66
CA ALA A 155 -41.42 -9.63 10.41
C ALA A 155 -42.16 -9.14 11.66
N PHE A 156 -41.64 -8.11 12.34
CA PHE A 156 -42.28 -7.51 13.50
C PHE A 156 -43.55 -6.74 13.11
N GLU A 157 -43.53 -5.95 12.03
CA GLU A 157 -44.71 -5.26 11.50
C GLU A 157 -45.82 -6.26 11.13
N ALA A 158 -45.47 -7.36 10.47
CA ALA A 158 -46.42 -8.42 10.13
C ALA A 158 -47.07 -9.08 11.35
N GLU A 159 -46.31 -9.30 12.44
CA GLU A 159 -46.85 -9.89 13.67
C GLU A 159 -47.74 -8.89 14.43
N VAL A 160 -47.41 -7.59 14.41
CA VAL A 160 -48.26 -6.52 14.97
C VAL A 160 -49.59 -6.41 14.22
N ASP A 161 -49.56 -6.47 12.89
CA ASP A 161 -50.77 -6.45 12.07
C ASP A 161 -51.66 -7.67 12.37
N LYS A 162 -51.06 -8.87 12.43
CA LYS A 162 -51.77 -10.10 12.76
C LYS A 162 -52.41 -10.04 14.15
N ASN A 163 -51.67 -9.60 15.16
CA ASN A 163 -52.20 -9.47 16.52
C ASN A 163 -53.31 -8.42 16.61
N THR A 164 -53.21 -7.32 15.86
CA THR A 164 -54.28 -6.31 15.81
C THR A 164 -55.55 -6.90 15.18
N THR A 165 -55.45 -7.65 14.08
CA THR A 165 -56.60 -8.30 13.46
C THR A 165 -57.25 -9.32 14.41
N ILE A 166 -56.45 -10.09 15.16
CA ILE A 166 -56.97 -11.01 16.19
C ILE A 166 -57.75 -10.23 17.27
N LEU A 167 -57.21 -9.09 17.72
CA LEU A 167 -57.87 -8.26 18.72
C LEU A 167 -59.14 -7.61 18.17
N GLU A 168 -59.15 -7.08 16.95
CA GLU A 168 -60.36 -6.57 16.29
C GLU A 168 -61.44 -7.66 16.20
N ASN A 169 -61.09 -8.86 15.75
CA ASN A 169 -62.01 -10.00 15.69
C ASN A 169 -62.55 -10.40 17.08
N ASN A 170 -61.70 -10.40 18.10
CA ASN A 170 -62.12 -10.69 19.47
C ASN A 170 -63.08 -9.64 19.99
N VAL A 171 -62.81 -8.36 19.71
CA VAL A 171 -63.69 -7.28 20.14
C VAL A 171 -65.02 -7.35 19.40
N ASP A 172 -65.03 -7.62 18.10
CA ASP A 172 -66.27 -7.83 17.33
C ASP A 172 -67.08 -9.01 17.89
N GLY A 173 -66.41 -10.09 18.31
CA GLY A 173 -67.03 -11.21 19.00
C GLY A 173 -67.64 -10.82 20.37
N ILE A 174 -66.98 -9.95 21.12
CA ILE A 174 -67.51 -9.41 22.40
C ILE A 174 -68.72 -8.51 22.12
N ASP A 175 -68.69 -7.68 21.09
CA ASP A 175 -69.79 -6.81 20.67
C ASP A 175 -71.02 -7.62 20.27
N SER A 176 -70.82 -8.71 19.53
CA SER A 176 -71.90 -9.67 19.20
C SER A 176 -72.52 -10.29 20.45
N LYS A 177 -71.70 -10.82 21.37
CA LYS A 177 -72.20 -11.41 22.63
C LYS A 177 -72.90 -10.41 23.54
N LYS A 178 -72.46 -9.15 23.51
CA LYS A 178 -73.09 -8.05 24.23
C LYS A 178 -74.49 -7.76 23.66
N ASN A 179 -74.66 -7.76 22.34
CA ASN A 179 -75.96 -7.58 21.70
C ASN A 179 -76.90 -8.76 22.00
N GLU A 180 -76.38 -10.00 21.98
CA GLU A 180 -77.16 -11.18 22.41
C GLU A 180 -77.64 -11.07 23.87
N LEU A 181 -76.79 -10.52 24.75
CA LEU A 181 -77.17 -10.27 26.14
C LEU A 181 -78.27 -9.20 26.25
N GLU A 182 -78.24 -8.16 25.43
CA GLU A 182 -79.29 -7.14 25.37
C GLU A 182 -80.63 -7.75 24.94
N ASP A 183 -80.63 -8.57 23.89
CA ASP A 183 -81.83 -9.26 23.43
C ASP A 183 -82.41 -10.15 24.53
N SER A 184 -81.56 -10.93 25.22
CA SER A 184 -81.99 -11.79 26.33
C SER A 184 -82.55 -11.02 27.53
N ILE A 185 -81.94 -9.87 27.87
CA ILE A 185 -82.44 -8.98 28.93
C ILE A 185 -83.83 -8.44 28.58
N ASN A 186 -83.99 -7.95 27.36
CA ASN A 186 -85.25 -7.37 26.88
C ASN A 186 -86.36 -8.43 26.80
N GLU A 187 -86.05 -9.61 26.28
CA GLU A 187 -87.00 -10.74 26.22
C GLU A 187 -87.47 -11.13 27.62
N ARG A 188 -86.54 -11.22 28.58
CA ARG A 188 -86.87 -11.59 29.96
C ARG A 188 -87.66 -10.49 30.68
N LYS A 189 -87.37 -9.22 30.41
CA LYS A 189 -88.15 -8.08 30.92
C LYS A 189 -89.58 -8.12 30.41
N ASN A 190 -89.77 -8.34 29.11
CA ASN A 190 -91.09 -8.46 28.50
C ASN A 190 -91.87 -9.65 29.07
N PHE A 191 -91.23 -10.82 29.20
CA PHE A 191 -91.84 -12.01 29.81
C PHE A 191 -92.32 -11.74 31.25
N HIS A 192 -91.50 -11.11 32.08
CA HIS A 192 -91.89 -10.79 33.46
C HIS A 192 -93.00 -9.73 33.53
N SER A 193 -93.01 -8.76 32.62
CA SER A 193 -94.11 -7.79 32.52
C SER A 193 -95.43 -8.49 32.16
N GLU A 194 -95.41 -9.38 31.16
CA GLU A 194 -96.60 -10.14 30.74
C GLU A 194 -97.14 -11.06 31.84
N GLU A 195 -96.27 -11.79 32.54
CA GLU A 195 -96.68 -12.64 33.67
C GLU A 195 -97.25 -11.82 34.82
N ALA A 196 -96.65 -10.67 35.11
CA ALA A 196 -97.16 -9.78 36.14
C ALA A 196 -98.54 -9.19 35.77
N ASP A 197 -98.82 -8.97 34.47
CA ASP A 197 -100.12 -8.49 33.99
C ASP A 197 -101.19 -9.59 34.03
N LYS A 198 -100.82 -10.84 33.71
CA LYS A 198 -101.73 -11.99 33.90
C LYS A 198 -102.07 -12.21 35.37
N PHE A 199 -101.08 -12.09 36.26
CA PHE A 199 -101.29 -12.20 37.70
C PHE A 199 -102.23 -11.09 38.21
N ASP A 200 -102.08 -9.85 37.71
CA ASP A 200 -102.99 -8.73 38.00
C ASP A 200 -104.44 -9.03 37.58
N ALA A 201 -104.63 -9.54 36.36
CA ALA A 201 -105.94 -9.91 35.85
C ALA A 201 -106.59 -11.00 36.71
N GLY A 202 -105.83 -12.04 37.09
CA GLY A 202 -106.33 -13.12 37.93
C GLY A 202 -106.69 -12.69 39.36
N LEU A 203 -105.90 -11.77 39.94
CA LEU A 203 -106.16 -11.23 41.28
C LEU A 203 -107.41 -10.32 41.28
N LYS A 204 -107.60 -9.50 40.23
CA LYS A 204 -108.84 -8.73 40.01
C LYS A 204 -110.07 -9.61 39.82
N GLU A 205 -109.95 -10.70 39.06
CA GLU A 205 -111.02 -11.67 38.87
C GLU A 205 -111.44 -12.28 40.22
N LYS A 206 -110.47 -12.75 41.02
CA LYS A 206 -110.74 -13.31 42.35
C LYS A 206 -111.33 -12.29 43.32
N ASN A 207 -110.91 -11.04 43.26
CA ASN A 207 -111.51 -9.97 44.07
C ASN A 207 -112.99 -9.75 43.70
N ASN A 208 -113.31 -9.75 42.41
CA ASN A 208 -114.70 -9.64 41.95
C ASN A 208 -115.54 -10.86 42.37
N ASP A 209 -114.98 -12.08 42.33
CA ASP A 209 -115.62 -13.29 42.86
C ASP A 209 -115.98 -13.12 44.36
N ILE A 210 -115.03 -12.65 45.17
CA ILE A 210 -115.22 -12.43 46.61
C ILE A 210 -116.29 -11.36 46.88
N LYS A 211 -116.29 -10.26 46.13
CA LYS A 211 -117.33 -9.21 46.24
C LYS A 211 -118.72 -9.74 45.91
N SER A 212 -118.83 -10.58 44.87
CA SER A 212 -120.08 -11.21 44.48
C SER A 212 -120.59 -12.18 45.56
N ILE A 213 -119.73 -13.05 46.07
CA ILE A 213 -120.05 -13.99 47.15
C ILE A 213 -120.53 -13.24 48.40
N THR A 214 -119.79 -12.20 48.81
CA THR A 214 -120.13 -11.40 50.00
C THR A 214 -121.45 -10.65 49.81
N GLY A 215 -121.70 -10.08 48.62
CA GLY A 215 -122.96 -9.41 48.30
C GLY A 215 -124.16 -10.35 48.38
N ASN A 216 -124.01 -11.58 47.87
CA ASN A 216 -125.06 -12.60 47.96
C ASN A 216 -125.31 -13.03 49.41
N ILE A 217 -124.25 -13.23 50.21
CA ILE A 217 -124.36 -13.57 51.63
C ILE A 217 -125.08 -12.46 52.41
N ASN A 218 -124.73 -11.19 52.18
CA ASN A 218 -125.41 -10.06 52.84
C ASN A 218 -126.88 -9.94 52.43
N SER A 219 -127.22 -10.23 51.16
CA SER A 219 -128.61 -10.29 50.69
C SER A 219 -129.38 -11.42 51.37
N ASP A 220 -128.81 -12.62 51.42
CA ASP A 220 -129.43 -13.79 52.05
C ASP A 220 -129.65 -13.56 53.56
N ILE A 221 -128.70 -12.91 54.24
CA ILE A 221 -128.84 -12.53 55.66
C ILE A 221 -129.94 -11.47 55.85
N SER A 222 -130.02 -10.46 54.97
CA SER A 222 -131.09 -9.45 55.01
C SER A 222 -132.47 -10.10 54.83
N ASP A 223 -132.61 -11.00 53.84
CA ASP A 223 -133.85 -11.72 53.58
C ASP A 223 -134.23 -12.65 54.75
N ILE A 224 -133.25 -13.28 55.40
CA ILE A 224 -133.49 -14.07 56.62
C ILE A 224 -133.94 -13.17 57.78
N GLY A 225 -133.32 -11.99 57.96
CA GLY A 225 -133.71 -11.02 58.97
C GLY A 225 -135.16 -10.53 58.81
N ASP A 226 -135.56 -10.22 57.59
CA ASP A 226 -136.94 -9.81 57.27
C ASP A 226 -137.95 -10.94 57.51
N ASN A 227 -137.61 -12.17 57.10
CA ASN A 227 -138.45 -13.35 57.34
C ASN A 227 -138.57 -13.71 58.84
N VAL A 228 -137.58 -13.38 59.67
CA VAL A 228 -137.65 -13.53 61.13
C VAL A 228 -138.55 -12.45 61.77
N GLY A 229 -138.59 -11.25 61.20
CA GLY A 229 -139.56 -10.21 61.58
C GLY A 229 -141.02 -10.60 61.30
N ASP A 230 -141.26 -11.25 60.17
CA ASP A 230 -142.60 -11.68 59.72
C ASP A 230 -143.16 -12.91 60.46
N LEU A 231 -142.30 -13.71 61.13
CA LEU A 231 -142.72 -14.84 61.96
C LEU A 231 -143.53 -14.44 63.22
N ARG A 232 -143.76 -13.15 63.48
CA ARG A 232 -144.63 -12.70 64.58
C ARG A 232 -146.13 -12.82 64.32
N HIS A 233 -146.63 -13.07 63.09
CA HIS A 233 -148.08 -13.10 62.82
C HIS A 233 -148.53 -14.09 61.69
N GLY A 234 -148.83 -15.36 62.05
CA GLY A 234 -149.70 -16.44 61.45
C GLY A 234 -150.05 -16.52 59.94
N GLU A 235 -150.47 -17.62 59.29
CA GLU A 235 -150.78 -19.03 59.56
C GLU A 235 -150.57 -19.85 58.25
N SER A 236 -150.42 -21.18 58.37
CA SER A 236 -150.46 -22.24 57.32
C SER A 236 -149.11 -22.90 56.96
N TYR A 237 -148.75 -23.87 57.79
CA TYR A 237 -147.46 -24.58 57.84
C TYR A 237 -147.25 -25.69 56.78
N LYS A 238 -148.22 -25.98 55.90
CA LYS A 238 -148.17 -27.23 55.12
C LYS A 238 -147.47 -27.11 53.76
N ASP A 239 -147.55 -25.95 53.11
CA ASP A 239 -146.94 -25.73 51.79
C ASP A 239 -145.49 -25.21 51.88
N ILE A 240 -145.15 -24.53 52.97
CA ILE A 240 -143.78 -24.08 53.31
C ILE A 240 -142.83 -25.28 53.53
N ILE A 241 -143.33 -26.39 54.08
CA ILE A 241 -142.52 -27.58 54.37
C ILE A 241 -142.03 -28.25 53.08
N ASN A 242 -142.79 -28.21 51.98
CA ASN A 242 -142.41 -28.87 50.73
C ASN A 242 -141.43 -28.04 49.89
N ASP A 243 -141.54 -26.70 49.87
CA ASP A 243 -140.54 -25.83 49.21
C ASP A 243 -139.20 -25.83 49.99
N ARG A 244 -139.29 -25.80 51.33
CA ARG A 244 -138.12 -25.89 52.21
C ARG A 244 -137.41 -27.23 52.11
N ASN A 245 -138.09 -28.34 51.79
CA ASN A 245 -137.43 -29.64 51.63
C ASN A 245 -136.48 -29.66 50.43
N THR A 246 -136.78 -28.92 49.35
CA THR A 246 -135.91 -28.84 48.16
C THR A 246 -134.70 -27.93 48.41
N LYS A 247 -134.90 -26.80 49.11
CA LYS A 247 -133.79 -25.95 49.57
C LYS A 247 -132.95 -26.62 50.67
N LEU A 248 -133.55 -27.45 51.54
CA LEU A 248 -132.85 -28.31 52.49
C LEU A 248 -131.97 -29.33 51.79
N GLN A 249 -132.36 -29.91 50.65
CA GLN A 249 -131.53 -30.86 49.90
C GLN A 249 -130.29 -30.19 49.28
N ASN A 250 -130.41 -28.92 48.87
CA ASN A 250 -129.25 -28.12 48.44
C ASN A 250 -128.39 -27.69 49.63
N LEU A 251 -129.00 -27.39 50.78
CA LEU A 251 -128.29 -27.22 52.04
C LEU A 251 -127.60 -28.53 52.47
N ILE A 252 -128.21 -29.71 52.25
CA ILE A 252 -127.68 -31.04 52.60
C ILE A 252 -126.34 -31.33 51.90
N ALA A 253 -126.12 -30.77 50.71
CA ALA A 253 -124.83 -30.83 50.02
C ALA A 253 -123.74 -29.95 50.68
N ALA A 254 -124.12 -28.80 51.23
CA ALA A 254 -123.24 -27.92 52.01
C ALA A 254 -123.05 -28.39 53.47
N ILE A 255 -124.06 -29.06 54.05
CA ILE A 255 -124.15 -29.68 55.38
C ILE A 255 -123.24 -30.92 55.54
N LYS A 256 -122.46 -31.32 54.52
CA LYS A 256 -121.47 -32.40 54.69
C LYS A 256 -120.41 -32.11 55.76
N ASN A 257 -120.22 -30.85 56.15
CA ASN A 257 -119.41 -30.45 57.31
C ASN A 257 -120.18 -30.34 58.65
N ILE A 258 -121.52 -30.49 58.63
CA ILE A 258 -122.42 -30.57 59.80
C ILE A 258 -122.52 -32.01 60.38
N ASN A 259 -121.66 -32.93 59.95
CA ASN A 259 -121.63 -34.28 60.54
C ASN A 259 -121.07 -34.29 61.98
N GLU A 260 -120.29 -33.26 62.38
CA GLU A 260 -119.82 -33.10 63.76
C GLU A 260 -120.84 -32.43 64.68
N ILE A 261 -121.60 -31.46 64.17
CA ILE A 261 -122.58 -30.69 64.96
C ILE A 261 -123.83 -31.54 65.24
N SER A 262 -124.25 -32.36 64.26
CA SER A 262 -125.36 -33.31 64.39
C SER A 262 -125.12 -34.38 65.49
N LYS A 263 -123.85 -34.73 65.77
CA LYS A 263 -123.50 -35.64 66.89
C LYS A 263 -123.66 -35.00 68.26
N ARG A 264 -123.44 -33.69 68.40
CA ARG A 264 -123.56 -32.99 69.68
C ARG A 264 -125.01 -32.60 69.98
N MET A 265 -125.76 -32.19 68.97
CA MET A 265 -127.18 -31.80 69.13
C MET A 265 -128.13 -32.96 69.42
N LYS A 266 -127.78 -34.20 69.07
CA LYS A 266 -128.58 -35.40 69.37
C LYS A 266 -128.61 -35.76 70.86
N SER A 267 -127.68 -35.23 71.67
CA SER A 267 -127.54 -35.62 73.08
C SER A 267 -128.28 -34.71 74.06
N ASP A 268 -128.53 -33.44 73.72
CA ASP A 268 -128.85 -32.43 74.75
C ASP A 268 -130.27 -31.87 74.74
N ILE A 269 -131.13 -32.23 73.78
CA ILE A 269 -132.52 -31.72 73.76
C ILE A 269 -133.51 -32.85 73.44
N GLU A 270 -133.30 -34.00 74.08
CA GLU A 270 -134.39 -34.90 74.53
C GLU A 270 -135.11 -34.32 75.76
N ASP A 271 -134.64 -33.20 76.34
CA ASP A 271 -135.30 -32.52 77.45
C ASP A 271 -135.47 -31.00 77.21
N LYS A 272 -136.75 -30.61 77.06
CA LYS A 272 -137.37 -29.29 77.35
C LYS A 272 -137.08 -28.07 76.45
N LYS A 273 -137.99 -27.92 75.47
CA LYS A 273 -138.83 -26.74 75.13
C LYS A 273 -138.67 -25.48 76.01
N GLU A 274 -138.03 -24.43 75.48
CA GLU A 274 -138.48 -23.00 75.43
C GLU A 274 -137.34 -22.09 74.90
N SER A 275 -137.74 -20.98 74.25
CA SER A 275 -136.96 -19.79 73.83
C SER A 275 -136.44 -19.72 72.39
N ALA A 276 -137.06 -18.81 71.63
CA ALA A 276 -136.68 -18.33 70.30
C ALA A 276 -135.87 -17.02 70.36
N ASP A 277 -135.48 -16.56 71.56
CA ASP A 277 -134.90 -15.23 71.74
C ASP A 277 -133.40 -15.13 71.37
N ASN A 278 -132.67 -16.25 71.28
CA ASN A 278 -131.20 -16.23 71.06
C ASN A 278 -130.77 -16.23 69.57
N ILE A 279 -131.69 -16.43 68.63
CA ILE A 279 -131.36 -16.56 67.19
C ILE A 279 -130.94 -15.21 66.59
N ALA A 280 -131.53 -14.10 67.03
CA ALA A 280 -131.21 -12.77 66.52
C ALA A 280 -129.80 -12.30 66.92
N ASP A 281 -129.38 -12.60 68.15
CA ASP A 281 -128.04 -12.26 68.66
C ASP A 281 -126.95 -13.08 67.94
N ASP A 282 -127.21 -14.37 67.68
CA ASP A 282 -126.30 -15.22 66.90
C ASP A 282 -126.17 -14.72 65.44
N PHE A 283 -127.24 -14.21 64.83
CA PHE A 283 -127.17 -13.61 63.49
C PHE A 283 -126.35 -12.31 63.46
N GLN A 284 -126.47 -11.45 64.47
CA GLN A 284 -125.62 -10.26 64.58
C GLN A 284 -124.14 -10.60 64.75
N ALA A 285 -123.81 -11.65 65.50
CA ALA A 285 -122.44 -12.13 65.65
C ALA A 285 -121.87 -12.63 64.31
N ILE A 286 -122.66 -13.38 63.54
CA ILE A 286 -122.27 -13.88 62.21
C ILE A 286 -122.04 -12.72 61.22
N THR A 287 -122.90 -11.68 61.23
CA THR A 287 -122.70 -10.49 60.40
C THR A 287 -121.38 -9.79 60.71
N HIS A 288 -121.06 -9.63 62.00
CA HIS A 288 -119.78 -9.03 62.42
C HIS A 288 -118.57 -9.88 62.00
N GLU A 289 -118.65 -11.21 62.08
CA GLU A 289 -117.57 -12.09 61.63
C GLU A 289 -117.37 -12.06 60.11
N ILE A 290 -118.44 -11.90 59.32
CA ILE A 290 -118.37 -11.74 57.86
C ILE A 290 -117.74 -10.38 57.48
N ASP A 291 -118.12 -9.31 58.17
CA ASP A 291 -117.54 -7.98 57.95
C ASP A 291 -116.04 -7.96 58.30
N ASP A 292 -115.63 -8.61 59.40
CA ASP A 292 -114.23 -8.74 59.80
C ASP A 292 -113.43 -9.56 58.78
N LEU A 293 -114.01 -10.65 58.24
CA LEU A 293 -113.43 -11.43 57.14
C LEU A 293 -113.27 -10.62 55.86
N TYR A 294 -114.27 -9.82 55.48
CA TYR A 294 -114.20 -8.95 54.31
C TYR A 294 -113.10 -7.88 54.49
N SER A 295 -113.01 -7.28 55.67
CA SER A 295 -111.97 -6.30 55.97
C SER A 295 -110.57 -6.92 55.88
N LYS A 296 -110.35 -8.08 56.52
CA LYS A 296 -109.06 -8.79 56.47
C LYS A 296 -108.71 -9.27 55.06
N SER A 297 -109.69 -9.66 54.25
CA SER A 297 -109.47 -10.02 52.85
C SER A 297 -109.01 -8.82 52.02
N ASN A 298 -109.59 -7.63 52.25
CA ASN A 298 -109.13 -6.41 51.58
C ASN A 298 -107.74 -6.00 52.05
N GLU A 299 -107.44 -6.10 53.34
CA GLU A 299 -106.08 -5.84 53.85
C GLU A 299 -105.04 -6.78 53.22
N LEU A 300 -105.37 -8.06 53.03
CA LEU A 300 -104.49 -9.01 52.34
C LEU A 300 -104.33 -8.66 50.86
N LEU A 301 -105.39 -8.23 50.18
CA LEU A 301 -105.31 -7.80 48.78
C LEU A 301 -104.44 -6.55 48.63
N ASP A 302 -104.63 -5.56 49.51
CA ASP A 302 -103.83 -4.33 49.53
C ASP A 302 -102.35 -4.66 49.81
N TYR A 303 -102.07 -5.58 50.74
CA TYR A 303 -100.72 -6.06 51.00
C TYR A 303 -100.10 -6.75 49.77
N LEU A 304 -100.84 -7.63 49.10
CA LEU A 304 -100.38 -8.32 47.90
C LEU A 304 -100.16 -7.38 46.71
N ASP A 305 -100.99 -6.35 46.54
CA ASP A 305 -100.82 -5.34 45.50
C ASP A 305 -99.60 -4.45 45.77
N ASN A 306 -99.33 -4.10 47.03
CA ASN A 306 -98.14 -3.34 47.42
C ASN A 306 -96.84 -4.15 47.20
N GLU A 307 -96.75 -5.38 47.72
CA GLU A 307 -95.58 -6.26 47.53
C GLU A 307 -95.29 -6.53 46.04
N LYS A 308 -96.34 -6.66 45.23
CA LYS A 308 -96.21 -6.79 43.77
C LYS A 308 -95.65 -5.53 43.12
N SER A 309 -96.13 -4.34 43.54
CA SER A 309 -95.61 -3.07 43.05
C SER A 309 -94.13 -2.93 43.37
N ASP A 310 -93.73 -3.27 44.60
CA ASP A 310 -92.34 -3.25 45.04
C ASP A 310 -91.48 -4.27 44.28
N LEU A 311 -92.00 -5.47 44.01
CA LEU A 311 -91.29 -6.48 43.22
C LEU A 311 -91.09 -6.04 41.77
N ARG A 312 -92.11 -5.43 41.13
CA ARG A 312 -92.00 -4.87 39.78
C ARG A 312 -90.94 -3.76 39.74
N GLN A 313 -90.99 -2.82 40.68
CA GLN A 313 -90.05 -1.71 40.76
C GLN A 313 -88.61 -2.21 40.95
N ASN A 314 -88.38 -3.13 41.89
CA ASN A 314 -87.04 -3.71 42.11
C ASN A 314 -86.51 -4.45 40.88
N LEU A 315 -87.39 -5.10 40.11
CA LEU A 315 -87.01 -5.79 38.88
C LEU A 315 -86.65 -4.79 37.78
N ASP A 316 -87.42 -3.71 37.63
CA ASP A 316 -87.10 -2.62 36.70
C ASP A 316 -85.79 -1.92 37.08
N ASP A 317 -85.57 -1.60 38.35
CA ASP A 317 -84.34 -0.99 38.85
C ASP A 317 -83.12 -1.91 38.60
N SER A 318 -83.29 -3.22 38.77
CA SER A 318 -82.26 -4.21 38.44
C SER A 318 -81.97 -4.27 36.94
N TYR A 319 -82.98 -4.18 36.08
CA TYR A 319 -82.78 -4.13 34.63
C TYR A 319 -82.07 -2.86 34.18
N ASP A 320 -82.45 -1.71 34.73
CA ASP A 320 -81.81 -0.43 34.43
C ASP A 320 -80.35 -0.40 34.91
N THR A 321 -80.07 -1.00 36.08
CA THR A 321 -78.68 -1.17 36.56
C THR A 321 -77.84 -2.03 35.61
N VAL A 322 -78.39 -3.16 35.13
CA VAL A 322 -77.68 -4.04 34.18
C VAL A 322 -77.49 -3.33 32.83
N ARG A 323 -78.47 -2.56 32.37
CA ARG A 323 -78.37 -1.75 31.15
C ARG A 323 -77.30 -0.65 31.29
N GLY A 324 -77.24 0.05 32.42
CA GLY A 324 -76.19 1.03 32.68
C GLY A 324 -74.78 0.43 32.64
N LYS A 325 -74.59 -0.74 33.27
CA LYS A 325 -73.30 -1.46 33.20
C LYS A 325 -72.94 -1.94 31.79
N LYS A 326 -73.93 -2.26 30.96
CA LYS A 326 -73.73 -2.62 29.55
C LYS A 326 -73.24 -1.41 28.74
N ASP A 327 -73.83 -0.24 28.97
CA ASP A 327 -73.42 1.00 28.30
C ASP A 327 -71.99 1.43 28.73
N GLU A 328 -71.64 1.23 30.00
CA GLU A 328 -70.25 1.39 30.49
C GLU A 328 -69.28 0.42 29.81
N LEU A 329 -69.64 -0.86 29.70
CA LEU A 329 -68.84 -1.87 29.00
C LEU A 329 -68.67 -1.53 27.51
N GLU A 330 -69.69 -0.98 26.87
CA GLU A 330 -69.60 -0.48 25.49
C GLU A 330 -68.58 0.65 25.34
N ALA A 331 -68.61 1.60 26.26
CA ALA A 331 -67.67 2.72 26.27
C ALA A 331 -66.22 2.23 26.46
N GLU A 332 -65.98 1.28 27.37
CA GLU A 332 -64.66 0.69 27.58
C GLU A 332 -64.17 -0.10 26.36
N ILE A 333 -65.04 -0.89 25.72
CA ILE A 333 -64.71 -1.64 24.50
C ILE A 333 -64.33 -0.69 23.36
N ASN A 334 -65.12 0.37 23.16
CA ASN A 334 -64.87 1.34 22.10
C ASN A 334 -63.58 2.12 22.36
N LYS A 335 -63.28 2.46 23.61
CA LYS A 335 -62.01 3.06 24.00
C LYS A 335 -60.83 2.11 23.75
N ALA A 336 -60.95 0.84 24.11
CA ALA A 336 -59.92 -0.16 23.85
C ALA A 336 -59.67 -0.35 22.34
N ARG A 337 -60.72 -0.34 21.50
CA ARG A 337 -60.58 -0.34 20.02
C ARG A 337 -59.81 0.88 19.54
N GLN A 338 -60.11 2.06 20.06
CA GLN A 338 -59.45 3.30 19.68
C GLN A 338 -57.98 3.31 20.10
N ASP A 339 -57.68 2.94 21.36
CA ASP A 339 -56.33 2.88 21.89
C ASP A 339 -55.47 1.87 21.12
N LEU A 340 -56.04 0.72 20.72
CA LEU A 340 -55.37 -0.26 19.86
C LEU A 340 -55.03 0.29 18.47
N ARG A 341 -55.97 1.01 17.84
CA ARG A 341 -55.72 1.65 16.53
C ARG A 341 -54.65 2.73 16.62
N SER A 342 -54.68 3.55 17.67
CA SER A 342 -53.64 4.56 17.94
C SER A 342 -52.28 3.91 18.16
N SER A 343 -52.19 2.89 19.03
CA SER A 343 -50.94 2.18 19.28
C SER A 343 -50.38 1.51 18.01
N ARG A 344 -51.23 0.97 17.14
CA ARG A 344 -50.81 0.43 15.83
C ARG A 344 -50.20 1.52 14.95
N GLN A 345 -50.84 2.68 14.88
CA GLN A 345 -50.36 3.80 14.08
C GLN A 345 -49.00 4.32 14.58
N ASP A 346 -48.82 4.40 15.90
CA ASP A 346 -47.56 4.83 16.52
C ASP A 346 -46.42 3.83 16.28
N ILE A 347 -46.71 2.52 16.38
CA ILE A 347 -45.75 1.46 16.07
C ILE A 347 -45.35 1.53 14.59
N LYS A 348 -46.32 1.72 13.68
CA LYS A 348 -46.03 1.86 12.25
C LYS A 348 -45.16 3.08 11.96
N GLY A 349 -45.46 4.22 12.57
CA GLY A 349 -44.62 5.42 12.46
C GLY A 349 -43.20 5.21 13.00
N SER A 350 -43.05 4.45 14.09
CA SER A 350 -41.74 4.10 14.64
C SER A 350 -40.96 3.16 13.72
N VAL A 351 -41.63 2.17 13.10
CA VAL A 351 -41.05 1.25 12.11
C VAL A 351 -40.60 2.02 10.86
N ASP A 352 -41.42 2.95 10.36
CA ASP A 352 -41.08 3.82 9.24
C ASP A 352 -39.89 4.73 9.58
N GLY A 353 -39.82 5.26 10.81
CA GLY A 353 -38.69 6.04 11.29
C GLY A 353 -37.38 5.24 11.30
N VAL A 354 -37.42 4.01 11.81
CA VAL A 354 -36.26 3.10 11.79
C VAL A 354 -35.87 2.73 10.35
N ARG A 355 -36.84 2.54 9.46
CA ARG A 355 -36.58 2.27 8.03
C ARG A 355 -35.84 3.43 7.36
N ASN A 356 -36.26 4.68 7.64
CA ASN A 356 -35.59 5.87 7.12
C ASN A 356 -34.14 5.97 7.60
N GLU A 357 -33.88 5.69 8.88
CA GLU A 357 -32.51 5.67 9.41
C GLU A 357 -31.66 4.55 8.79
N ILE A 358 -32.25 3.37 8.57
CA ILE A 358 -31.60 2.27 7.85
C ILE A 358 -31.22 2.67 6.42
N ASP A 359 -32.10 3.37 5.70
CA ASP A 359 -31.83 3.83 4.34
C ASP A 359 -30.79 4.96 4.32
N ASN A 360 -30.78 5.88 5.30
CA ASN A 360 -29.72 6.88 5.49
C ASN A 360 -28.35 6.21 5.71
N ILE A 361 -28.30 5.18 6.56
CA ILE A 361 -27.09 4.38 6.79
C ILE A 361 -26.64 3.71 5.49
N ARG A 362 -27.56 3.10 4.73
CA ARG A 362 -27.24 2.47 3.43
C ARG A 362 -26.69 3.48 2.42
N GLY A 363 -27.27 4.67 2.34
CA GLY A 363 -26.78 5.74 1.46
C GLY A 363 -25.36 6.17 1.83
N THR A 364 -25.08 6.34 3.12
CA THR A 364 -23.74 6.67 3.62
C THR A 364 -22.72 5.59 3.26
N ILE A 365 -23.12 4.31 3.37
CA ILE A 365 -22.32 3.14 2.99
C ILE A 365 -21.96 3.13 1.51
N GLN A 366 -22.96 3.29 0.63
CA GLN A 366 -22.75 3.29 -0.81
C GLN A 366 -21.85 4.45 -1.24
N ASN A 367 -22.08 5.65 -0.72
CA ASN A 367 -21.24 6.81 -0.98
C ASN A 367 -19.79 6.59 -0.52
N GLY A 368 -19.57 5.93 0.63
CA GLY A 368 -18.24 5.54 1.10
C GLY A 368 -17.53 4.55 0.16
N GLY A 369 -18.26 3.55 -0.34
CA GLY A 369 -17.74 2.58 -1.32
C GLY A 369 -17.37 3.22 -2.66
N ASP A 370 -18.22 4.12 -3.17
CA ASP A 370 -17.96 4.84 -4.42
C ASP A 370 -16.72 5.74 -4.29
N ARG A 371 -16.55 6.45 -3.17
CA ARG A 371 -15.34 7.24 -2.88
C ARG A 371 -14.08 6.39 -2.84
N LEU A 372 -14.14 5.21 -2.25
CA LEU A 372 -13.01 4.28 -2.23
C LEU A 372 -12.66 3.81 -3.65
N LYS A 373 -13.69 3.48 -4.44
CA LYS A 373 -13.51 3.07 -5.84
C LYS A 373 -12.91 4.19 -6.69
N GLU A 374 -13.34 5.43 -6.51
CA GLU A 374 -12.77 6.61 -7.16
C GLU A 374 -11.28 6.81 -6.80
N LYS A 375 -10.90 6.66 -5.52
CA LYS A 375 -9.48 6.74 -5.10
C LYS A 375 -8.61 5.64 -5.72
N ILE A 376 -9.16 4.45 -5.90
CA ILE A 376 -8.48 3.32 -6.56
C ILE A 376 -8.34 3.59 -8.07
N ASP A 377 -9.41 4.06 -8.72
CA ASP A 377 -9.44 4.34 -10.16
C ASP A 377 -8.54 5.55 -10.56
N ASP A 378 -8.39 6.56 -9.68
CA ASP A 378 -7.48 7.70 -9.87
C ASP A 378 -5.99 7.34 -9.64
N GLY A 379 -5.69 6.12 -9.18
CA GLY A 379 -4.32 5.64 -8.94
C GLY A 379 -3.57 6.37 -7.80
N LYS A 380 -4.20 7.34 -7.13
CA LYS A 380 -3.65 8.10 -5.99
C LYS A 380 -3.96 7.44 -4.66
N ILE A 381 -3.54 6.19 -4.53
CA ILE A 381 -3.60 5.49 -3.24
C ILE A 381 -2.58 6.10 -2.26
N TYR A 382 -1.48 6.65 -2.78
CA TYR A 382 -0.37 7.23 -2.02
C TYR A 382 -0.25 8.75 -2.21
N PHE A 383 -0.14 9.49 -1.11
CA PHE A 383 0.05 10.93 -1.06
C PHE A 383 1.43 11.26 -0.51
N ASP A 384 2.29 11.84 -1.34
CA ASP A 384 3.63 12.26 -0.92
C ASP A 384 3.56 13.57 -0.11
N VAL A 385 3.99 13.50 1.15
CA VAL A 385 3.98 14.62 2.11
C VAL A 385 5.39 14.91 2.64
N SER A 386 6.41 14.51 1.87
CA SER A 386 7.82 14.56 2.26
C SER A 386 8.39 15.98 2.44
N VAL A 387 7.74 17.01 1.88
CA VAL A 387 8.20 18.41 1.99
C VAL A 387 7.99 18.95 3.41
N ASN A 388 6.93 18.51 4.10
CA ASN A 388 6.61 18.92 5.46
C ASN A 388 6.24 17.68 6.28
N PRO A 389 7.21 16.80 6.60
CA PRO A 389 6.93 15.65 7.44
C PRO A 389 6.53 16.13 8.83
N PRO A 390 5.64 15.43 9.54
CA PRO A 390 5.29 15.84 10.90
C PRO A 390 6.50 15.68 11.83
N LYS A 391 6.54 16.45 12.92
CA LYS A 391 7.76 16.67 13.73
C LYS A 391 8.32 15.43 14.45
N GLU A 392 7.55 14.36 14.56
CA GLU A 392 7.89 13.16 15.34
C GLU A 392 8.51 12.02 14.50
N TYR A 393 8.73 12.23 13.20
CA TYR A 393 9.00 11.14 12.25
C TYR A 393 10.51 10.90 12.06
N VAL A 394 10.92 9.65 12.31
CA VAL A 394 12.33 9.21 12.28
C VAL A 394 12.66 8.39 11.04
N TYR A 395 11.69 7.68 10.44
CA TYR A 395 11.90 6.73 9.34
C TYR A 395 11.70 7.32 7.94
N GLY A 396 12.20 6.62 6.91
CA GLY A 396 12.20 7.11 5.52
C GLY A 396 13.22 8.22 5.26
N ARG A 397 14.25 8.37 6.11
CA ARG A 397 15.19 9.49 6.06
C ARG A 397 16.61 9.01 5.73
N LEU A 398 17.27 9.73 4.83
CA LEU A 398 18.70 9.58 4.55
C LEU A 398 19.36 10.96 4.55
N GLU A 399 20.13 11.22 5.60
CA GLU A 399 20.59 12.56 5.90
C GLU A 399 22.08 12.65 6.25
N ASN A 400 22.68 13.80 5.96
CA ASN A 400 24.04 14.16 6.38
C ASN A 400 25.12 13.13 6.00
N SER A 401 24.87 12.30 5.00
CA SER A 401 25.75 11.20 4.62
C SER A 401 26.60 11.59 3.42
N ALA A 402 27.76 10.94 3.26
CA ALA A 402 28.73 11.28 2.22
C ALA A 402 29.23 10.06 1.44
N ASN A 403 29.24 10.16 0.11
CA ASN A 403 29.95 9.22 -0.73
C ASN A 403 31.23 9.87 -1.29
N ARG A 404 32.36 9.18 -1.16
CA ARG A 404 33.69 9.62 -1.60
C ARG A 404 34.33 8.71 -2.65
N ALA A 405 33.61 7.70 -3.12
CA ALA A 405 34.15 6.69 -4.02
C ALA A 405 33.30 6.51 -5.29
N ILE A 406 33.92 5.92 -6.31
CA ILE A 406 33.31 5.73 -7.62
C ILE A 406 32.15 4.73 -7.52
N ILE A 407 31.01 5.10 -8.12
CA ILE A 407 29.83 4.25 -8.19
C ILE A 407 29.60 3.83 -9.64
N ASN A 408 29.58 2.52 -9.87
CA ASN A 408 29.39 1.93 -11.18
C ASN A 408 28.11 1.11 -11.22
N GLY A 409 27.29 1.30 -12.25
CA GLY A 409 26.09 0.50 -12.41
C GLY A 409 25.49 0.46 -13.80
N ASP A 410 24.58 -0.48 -14.05
CA ASP A 410 23.97 -0.58 -15.38
C ASP A 410 22.76 0.35 -15.54
N ILE A 411 21.95 0.55 -14.49
CA ILE A 411 20.76 1.40 -14.48
C ILE A 411 20.43 1.85 -13.06
N ASN A 412 19.76 3.00 -12.90
CA ASN A 412 19.36 3.56 -11.59
C ASN A 412 20.55 3.64 -10.62
N THR A 413 21.57 4.39 -11.00
CA THR A 413 22.83 4.47 -10.25
C THR A 413 23.10 5.89 -9.77
N ALA A 414 23.46 6.05 -8.50
CA ALA A 414 23.73 7.36 -7.93
C ALA A 414 24.76 7.38 -6.80
N GLY A 415 25.26 8.58 -6.50
CA GLY A 415 26.20 8.79 -5.41
C GLY A 415 25.62 8.53 -4.02
N ILE A 416 24.33 8.76 -3.79
CA ILE A 416 23.70 8.54 -2.47
C ILE A 416 22.64 7.45 -2.52
N VAL A 417 21.57 7.61 -3.32
CA VAL A 417 20.45 6.66 -3.42
C VAL A 417 20.19 6.24 -4.86
N GLY A 418 20.30 4.94 -5.15
CA GLY A 418 19.96 4.42 -6.48
C GLY A 418 18.51 4.70 -6.85
N ARG A 419 17.57 4.25 -6.01
CA ARG A 419 16.14 4.52 -6.20
C ARG A 419 15.43 4.85 -4.90
N VAL A 420 14.48 5.78 -4.96
CA VAL A 420 13.49 6.02 -3.90
C VAL A 420 12.15 5.56 -4.43
N GLY A 421 11.60 4.48 -3.87
CA GLY A 421 10.43 3.84 -4.46
C GLY A 421 9.89 2.66 -3.69
N ILE A 422 8.67 2.26 -4.06
CA ILE A 422 8.03 1.02 -3.63
C ILE A 422 8.07 0.07 -4.83
N ASP A 423 8.59 -1.15 -4.66
CA ASP A 423 8.53 -2.18 -5.68
C ASP A 423 7.38 -3.16 -5.37
N PRO A 424 6.35 -3.26 -6.22
CA PRO A 424 5.23 -4.16 -5.99
C PRO A 424 5.58 -5.65 -6.19
N GLU A 425 6.71 -5.99 -6.83
CA GLU A 425 7.15 -7.37 -7.07
C GLU A 425 8.10 -7.92 -6.00
N ASP A 426 8.45 -7.13 -4.97
CA ASP A 426 9.37 -7.52 -3.90
C ASP A 426 8.77 -8.57 -2.95
N GLY A 427 8.82 -9.83 -3.38
CA GLY A 427 8.38 -11.01 -2.62
C GLY A 427 9.24 -11.40 -1.42
N ILE A 428 10.25 -10.61 -1.01
CA ILE A 428 11.00 -10.85 0.25
C ILE A 428 10.31 -10.17 1.46
N ILE A 429 9.23 -9.43 1.21
CA ILE A 429 8.22 -9.09 2.21
C ILE A 429 6.94 -9.89 1.89
N THR A 430 7.05 -11.23 1.79
CA THR A 430 5.90 -12.11 1.53
C THR A 430 4.81 -11.89 2.58
N GLU A 431 3.69 -11.30 2.14
CA GLU A 431 2.29 -11.43 2.61
C GLU A 431 1.97 -11.15 4.09
N THR A 432 2.96 -10.95 4.96
CA THR A 432 2.75 -10.79 6.41
C THR A 432 2.93 -9.34 6.86
N ASP A 433 3.81 -8.55 6.24
CA ASP A 433 4.30 -7.31 6.90
C ASP A 433 3.91 -5.99 6.20
N ILE A 434 3.03 -5.95 5.18
CA ILE A 434 2.40 -4.65 4.82
C ILE A 434 1.57 -4.12 6.00
N LYS A 435 1.10 -4.99 6.89
CA LYS A 435 0.42 -4.59 8.12
C LYS A 435 1.36 -4.10 9.24
N ASP A 436 2.64 -4.51 9.19
CA ASP A 436 3.64 -4.20 10.22
C ASP A 436 4.56 -3.02 9.83
N ASP A 437 4.72 -2.76 8.52
CA ASP A 437 5.45 -1.61 7.95
C ASP A 437 4.58 -0.34 7.83
N VAL A 438 3.30 -0.42 8.21
CA VAL A 438 2.32 0.65 8.00
C VAL A 438 1.72 1.09 9.33
N ASP A 439 2.13 2.27 9.76
CA ASP A 439 1.56 2.88 10.97
C ASP A 439 0.15 3.41 10.70
N LYS A 440 -0.70 3.27 11.72
CA LYS A 440 -2.13 3.62 11.65
C LYS A 440 -2.40 4.78 12.59
N ARG A 441 -3.02 5.83 12.05
CA ARG A 441 -3.47 6.98 12.83
C ARG A 441 -4.96 7.17 12.69
N GLY A 442 -5.64 7.34 13.84
CA GLY A 442 -7.09 7.44 13.90
C GLY A 442 -7.80 6.09 14.02
N GLU A 443 -9.13 6.14 14.10
CA GLU A 443 -9.97 4.94 14.13
C GLU A 443 -10.23 4.46 12.69
N THR A 444 -10.15 3.14 12.47
CA THR A 444 -10.31 2.50 11.16
C THR A 444 -11.48 3.07 10.34
N SER A 445 -11.24 3.40 9.07
CA SER A 445 -12.23 4.03 8.17
C SER A 445 -12.04 3.68 6.69
N LEU A 446 -13.11 3.79 5.88
CA LEU A 446 -13.06 3.81 4.41
C LEU A 446 -12.51 5.11 3.82
N ASN A 447 -12.55 6.21 4.57
CA ASN A 447 -11.88 7.43 4.18
C ASN A 447 -10.46 7.39 4.74
N PHE A 448 -9.54 6.82 3.97
CA PHE A 448 -8.14 6.79 4.34
C PHE A 448 -7.25 7.46 3.28
N SER A 449 -6.11 7.97 3.71
CA SER A 449 -5.01 8.38 2.83
C SER A 449 -3.74 7.63 3.23
N ASN A 450 -3.03 7.04 2.27
CA ASN A 450 -1.72 6.48 2.54
C ASN A 450 -0.70 7.59 2.32
N ASN A 451 -0.25 8.21 3.40
CA ASN A 451 0.76 9.24 3.35
C ASN A 451 2.13 8.57 3.20
N VAL A 452 2.93 9.05 2.26
CA VAL A 452 4.25 8.51 1.94
C VAL A 452 5.30 9.57 2.25
N TYR A 453 6.36 9.12 2.94
CA TYR A 453 7.42 9.97 3.43
C TYR A 453 8.79 9.41 3.04
N ALA A 454 9.55 10.19 2.28
CA ALA A 454 10.98 9.95 2.09
C ALA A 454 11.74 11.29 2.04
N LEU A 455 12.79 11.42 2.84
CA LEU A 455 13.57 12.65 2.90
C LEU A 455 15.05 12.35 2.65
N ILE A 456 15.59 12.96 1.60
CA ILE A 456 17.00 12.87 1.22
C ILE A 456 17.57 14.27 1.40
N GLN A 457 18.26 14.49 2.52
CA GLN A 457 18.64 15.83 2.92
C GLN A 457 20.11 15.99 3.34
N SER A 458 20.74 17.08 2.89
CA SER A 458 22.08 17.47 3.35
C SER A 458 23.17 16.43 3.11
N ASN A 459 23.00 15.59 2.09
CA ASN A 459 24.01 14.60 1.70
C ASN A 459 25.03 15.20 0.72
N THR A 460 26.23 14.62 0.70
CA THR A 460 27.31 15.08 -0.17
C THR A 460 27.87 13.92 -1.01
N ASN A 461 27.90 14.08 -2.32
CA ASN A 461 28.61 13.17 -3.19
C ASN A 461 29.90 13.83 -3.73
N GLU A 462 31.02 13.12 -3.58
CA GLU A 462 32.34 13.50 -4.10
C GLU A 462 32.94 12.43 -5.03
N GLY A 463 32.30 11.26 -5.14
CA GLY A 463 32.75 10.16 -6.00
C GLY A 463 32.04 10.16 -7.36
N GLU A 464 32.75 9.78 -8.42
CA GLU A 464 32.24 9.75 -9.80
C GLU A 464 31.12 8.71 -9.98
N ILE A 465 30.11 9.03 -10.80
CA ILE A 465 28.99 8.13 -11.11
C ILE A 465 29.07 7.72 -12.58
N ASN A 466 29.22 6.42 -12.80
CA ASN A 466 29.38 5.81 -14.11
C ASN A 466 28.25 4.81 -14.38
N VAL A 467 27.40 5.13 -15.35
CA VAL A 467 26.20 4.36 -15.66
C VAL A 467 26.24 3.85 -17.11
N LYS A 468 25.73 2.65 -17.37
CA LYS A 468 25.63 2.16 -18.75
C LYS A 468 24.38 2.67 -19.48
N ASN A 469 23.24 2.65 -18.78
CA ASN A 469 21.92 2.96 -19.32
C ASN A 469 21.26 4.11 -18.53
N ASP A 470 19.94 4.12 -18.49
CA ASP A 470 19.12 5.23 -17.99
C ASP A 470 19.25 5.46 -16.47
N TYR A 471 18.85 6.67 -16.06
CA TYR A 471 18.73 7.11 -14.67
C TYR A 471 20.06 7.13 -13.94
N ALA A 472 20.72 8.28 -14.02
CA ALA A 472 21.94 8.58 -13.27
C ALA A 472 21.77 9.87 -12.47
N GLY A 473 22.20 9.85 -11.21
CA GLY A 473 22.11 11.02 -10.33
C GLY A 473 23.34 11.18 -9.46
N GLY A 474 23.81 12.41 -9.23
CA GLY A 474 24.85 12.62 -8.20
C GLY A 474 24.35 12.26 -6.80
N ILE A 475 23.06 12.48 -6.52
CA ILE A 475 22.43 12.16 -5.24
C ILE A 475 21.41 11.04 -5.40
N VAL A 476 20.41 11.19 -6.29
CA VAL A 476 19.34 10.19 -6.47
C VAL A 476 19.19 9.81 -7.93
N ALA A 477 19.25 8.54 -8.31
CA ALA A 477 19.10 8.20 -9.73
C ALA A 477 17.63 8.34 -10.16
N LYS A 478 16.71 7.78 -9.36
CA LYS A 478 15.27 7.86 -9.58
C LYS A 478 14.49 8.04 -8.29
N ALA A 479 13.76 9.15 -8.17
CA ALA A 479 12.85 9.43 -7.06
C ALA A 479 11.39 9.31 -7.52
N ASP A 480 10.77 8.16 -7.27
CA ASP A 480 9.33 7.97 -7.46
C ASP A 480 8.52 8.68 -6.36
N TYR A 481 9.10 8.74 -5.15
CA TYR A 481 8.61 9.41 -3.95
C TYR A 481 9.75 10.20 -3.30
N GLY A 482 9.42 11.07 -2.36
CA GLY A 482 10.35 11.76 -1.49
C GLY A 482 10.77 13.15 -1.95
N ALA A 483 11.31 13.93 -1.01
CA ALA A 483 11.88 15.25 -1.26
C ALA A 483 13.42 15.19 -1.20
N VAL A 484 14.06 15.86 -2.17
CA VAL A 484 15.53 15.95 -2.29
C VAL A 484 15.95 17.38 -1.95
N ILE A 485 16.49 17.60 -0.75
CA ILE A 485 16.67 18.95 -0.18
C ILE A 485 18.12 19.19 0.26
N ALA A 486 18.69 20.35 -0.09
CA ALA A 486 19.98 20.81 0.42
C ALA A 486 21.16 19.83 0.19
N ASN A 487 21.10 19.03 -0.89
CA ASN A 487 22.16 18.06 -1.20
C ASN A 487 23.23 18.69 -2.10
N LYS A 488 24.43 18.10 -2.08
CA LYS A 488 25.61 18.65 -2.77
C LYS A 488 26.28 17.55 -3.59
N ASN A 489 26.39 17.75 -4.89
CA ASN A 489 27.22 16.89 -5.73
C ASN A 489 28.42 17.68 -6.25
N PHE A 490 29.62 17.12 -6.06
CA PHE A 490 30.90 17.68 -6.49
C PHE A 490 31.63 16.77 -7.49
N ALA A 491 30.94 15.78 -8.04
CA ALA A 491 31.51 14.79 -8.94
C ALA A 491 30.74 14.66 -10.25
N ASP A 492 31.42 14.13 -11.25
CA ASP A 492 30.86 13.91 -12.58
C ASP A 492 29.80 12.80 -12.56
N VAL A 493 28.77 12.97 -13.40
CA VAL A 493 27.70 12.00 -13.62
C VAL A 493 27.66 11.66 -15.10
N SER A 494 28.00 10.43 -15.46
CA SER A 494 28.10 10.01 -16.84
C SER A 494 27.26 8.76 -17.14
N SER A 495 26.63 8.74 -18.31
CA SER A 495 26.01 7.53 -18.87
C SER A 495 26.51 7.25 -20.28
N GLN A 496 26.83 5.97 -20.55
CA GLN A 496 27.35 5.54 -21.86
C GLN A 496 26.27 5.62 -22.95
N ASN A 497 25.06 5.14 -22.66
CA ASN A 497 23.97 5.03 -23.64
C ASN A 497 22.60 5.47 -23.07
N GLY A 498 22.56 6.06 -21.88
CA GLY A 498 21.32 6.30 -21.15
C GLY A 498 20.85 7.74 -21.10
N SER A 499 19.54 7.87 -20.88
CA SER A 499 18.81 9.11 -20.67
C SER A 499 18.47 9.35 -19.19
N TYR A 500 17.95 10.54 -18.87
CA TYR A 500 17.56 10.94 -17.50
C TYR A 500 18.78 11.04 -16.57
N ILE A 501 19.70 11.94 -16.94
CA ILE A 501 20.98 12.12 -16.26
C ILE A 501 20.97 13.49 -15.57
N GLY A 502 21.18 13.52 -14.26
CA GLY A 502 21.15 14.76 -13.49
C GLY A 502 22.30 14.88 -12.49
N GLY A 503 22.84 16.08 -12.32
CA GLY A 503 23.87 16.31 -11.30
C GLY A 503 23.38 16.09 -9.86
N ILE A 504 22.08 16.31 -9.58
CA ILE A 504 21.44 15.93 -8.31
C ILE A 504 20.56 14.70 -8.51
N ALA A 505 19.63 14.74 -9.47
CA ALA A 505 18.71 13.63 -9.70
C ALA A 505 18.49 13.30 -11.17
N GLY A 506 18.58 12.02 -11.55
CA GLY A 506 18.25 11.61 -12.92
C GLY A 506 16.79 11.86 -13.25
N TYR A 507 15.91 11.38 -12.39
CA TYR A 507 14.45 11.55 -12.49
C TYR A 507 13.84 11.83 -11.11
N SER A 508 12.95 12.83 -11.00
CA SER A 508 12.17 13.09 -9.80
C SER A 508 10.71 13.42 -10.10
N LYS A 509 9.77 12.69 -9.48
CA LYS A 509 8.34 13.04 -9.47
C LYS A 509 7.98 14.14 -8.48
N ASN A 510 8.94 14.59 -7.68
CA ASN A 510 8.72 15.45 -6.52
C ASN A 510 9.76 16.59 -6.47
N LEU A 511 9.79 17.29 -5.35
CA LEU A 511 10.60 18.48 -5.12
C LEU A 511 12.10 18.19 -5.04
N ILE A 512 12.88 18.95 -5.82
CA ILE A 512 14.31 19.15 -5.62
C ILE A 512 14.54 20.61 -5.21
N LYS A 513 15.11 20.81 -4.02
CA LYS A 513 15.23 22.13 -3.41
C LYS A 513 16.61 22.41 -2.83
N ASP A 514 17.05 23.67 -2.95
CA ASP A 514 18.26 24.23 -2.33
C ASP A 514 19.52 23.37 -2.53
N SER A 515 19.59 22.61 -3.63
CA SER A 515 20.67 21.67 -3.90
C SER A 515 21.73 22.25 -4.83
N TYR A 516 22.96 21.74 -4.74
CA TYR A 516 24.13 22.31 -5.39
C TYR A 516 24.87 21.28 -6.24
N MET A 517 25.12 21.60 -7.51
CA MET A 517 25.90 20.76 -8.42
C MET A 517 27.17 21.48 -8.89
N LEU A 518 28.31 20.81 -8.79
CA LEU A 518 29.59 21.15 -9.43
C LEU A 518 30.19 19.91 -10.08
N GLY A 519 30.24 19.86 -11.41
CA GLY A 519 30.80 18.73 -12.16
C GLY A 519 30.18 18.60 -13.55
N ASP A 520 30.66 17.64 -14.33
CA ASP A 520 30.13 17.37 -15.66
C ASP A 520 28.93 16.41 -15.61
N VAL A 521 27.94 16.64 -16.48
CA VAL A 521 26.78 15.74 -16.65
C VAL A 521 26.70 15.29 -18.11
N LYS A 522 26.85 13.99 -18.37
CA LYS A 522 26.99 13.43 -19.72
C LYS A 522 26.01 12.29 -19.98
N GLY A 523 25.33 12.28 -21.12
CA GLY A 523 24.31 11.26 -21.45
C GLY A 523 23.75 11.34 -22.88
N THR A 524 22.58 10.74 -23.10
CA THR A 524 21.88 10.73 -24.39
C THR A 524 20.75 11.76 -24.46
N ASP A 525 19.63 11.60 -23.73
CA ASP A 525 18.49 12.53 -23.71
C ASP A 525 18.09 12.85 -22.25
N TYR A 526 17.39 13.96 -22.02
CA TYR A 526 17.03 14.47 -20.69
C TYR A 526 18.23 14.61 -19.75
N ILE A 527 19.09 15.59 -20.03
CA ILE A 527 20.34 15.81 -19.30
C ILE A 527 20.30 17.17 -18.61
N GLY A 528 20.48 17.19 -17.29
CA GLY A 528 20.41 18.44 -16.53
C GLY A 528 21.51 18.62 -15.51
N GLY A 529 21.96 19.86 -15.32
CA GLY A 529 22.88 20.20 -14.24
C GLY A 529 22.32 19.85 -12.86
N ILE A 530 21.04 20.09 -12.60
CA ILE A 530 20.35 19.62 -11.39
C ILE A 530 19.60 18.32 -11.65
N ALA A 531 18.75 18.27 -12.68
CA ALA A 531 17.90 17.12 -12.91
C ALA A 531 17.75 16.74 -14.38
N GLY A 532 17.77 15.44 -14.70
CA GLY A 532 17.41 15.01 -16.05
C GLY A 532 15.96 15.40 -16.37
N ILE A 533 15.03 15.00 -15.49
CA ILE A 533 13.66 15.52 -15.42
C ILE A 533 13.18 15.61 -13.97
N ALA A 534 12.45 16.68 -13.65
CA ALA A 534 11.88 16.88 -12.31
C ALA A 534 10.47 17.47 -12.36
N LYS A 535 9.70 17.27 -11.28
CA LYS A 535 8.43 17.98 -11.07
C LYS A 535 8.67 19.40 -10.58
N ASP A 536 9.25 19.59 -9.41
CA ASP A 536 9.45 20.92 -8.84
C ASP A 536 10.94 21.18 -8.60
N LEU A 537 11.41 22.38 -8.98
CA LEU A 537 12.81 22.79 -8.90
C LEU A 537 12.88 24.18 -8.27
N ILE A 538 13.35 24.25 -7.03
CA ILE A 538 13.33 25.50 -6.25
C ILE A 538 14.70 25.80 -5.65
N GLY A 539 15.26 26.98 -5.94
CA GLY A 539 16.45 27.47 -5.22
C GLY A 539 17.75 26.69 -5.47
N ASN A 540 17.79 25.86 -6.51
CA ASN A 540 18.97 25.03 -6.80
C ASN A 540 20.06 25.84 -7.51
N THR A 541 21.32 25.46 -7.34
CA THR A 541 22.47 26.14 -7.95
C THR A 541 23.35 25.14 -8.72
N ALA A 542 23.52 25.34 -10.02
CA ALA A 542 24.32 24.47 -10.88
C ALA A 542 25.54 25.17 -11.48
N MET A 543 26.68 24.49 -11.43
CA MET A 543 27.90 24.85 -12.14
C MET A 543 28.39 23.59 -12.84
N SER A 544 27.79 23.31 -13.99
CA SER A 544 27.98 22.04 -14.69
C SER A 544 28.11 22.23 -16.19
N THR A 545 29.01 21.48 -16.81
CA THR A 545 29.01 21.31 -18.26
C THR A 545 28.09 20.14 -18.61
N VAL A 546 27.05 20.43 -19.39
CA VAL A 546 26.05 19.46 -19.82
C VAL A 546 26.39 19.01 -21.23
N VAL A 547 26.65 17.71 -21.41
CA VAL A 547 27.04 17.13 -22.71
C VAL A 547 26.03 16.08 -23.14
N SER A 548 25.39 16.34 -24.28
CA SER A 548 24.50 15.40 -24.95
C SER A 548 25.18 14.75 -26.14
N SER A 549 25.02 13.43 -26.29
CA SER A 549 25.49 12.66 -27.44
C SER A 549 24.52 12.68 -28.63
N ASN A 550 23.32 13.25 -28.48
CA ASN A 550 22.33 13.44 -29.54
C ASN A 550 21.65 14.83 -29.45
N SER A 551 20.73 15.14 -30.37
CA SER A 551 19.91 16.37 -30.33
C SER A 551 18.75 16.29 -29.33
N GLY A 552 19.00 15.74 -28.15
CA GLY A 552 18.02 15.52 -27.08
C GLY A 552 17.76 16.78 -26.27
N ARG A 553 16.95 16.64 -25.23
CA ARG A 553 16.65 17.67 -24.23
C ARG A 553 17.76 17.76 -23.22
N PHE A 554 18.40 18.92 -23.14
CA PHE A 554 19.45 19.19 -22.17
C PHE A 554 19.36 20.62 -21.64
N GLY A 555 19.81 20.86 -20.42
CA GLY A 555 19.78 22.19 -19.82
C GLY A 555 20.66 22.34 -18.58
N SER A 556 21.14 23.55 -18.32
CA SER A 556 22.02 23.84 -17.17
C SER A 556 21.35 23.63 -15.82
N ILE A 557 20.01 23.67 -15.74
CA ILE A 557 19.23 23.27 -14.57
C ILE A 557 18.57 21.90 -14.82
N ALA A 558 17.81 21.76 -15.89
CA ALA A 558 17.15 20.51 -16.20
C ALA A 558 17.07 20.18 -17.69
N GLY A 559 17.06 18.88 -18.01
CA GLY A 559 16.77 18.44 -19.37
C GLY A 559 15.35 18.82 -19.77
N ASP A 560 14.38 18.49 -18.92
CA ASP A 560 12.97 18.88 -19.06
C ASP A 560 12.30 18.92 -17.68
N VAL A 561 11.03 19.34 -17.63
CA VAL A 561 10.22 19.29 -16.41
C VAL A 561 8.89 18.58 -16.66
N LEU A 562 8.33 17.97 -15.62
CA LEU A 562 7.00 17.36 -15.71
C LEU A 562 5.93 18.44 -15.90
N LYS A 563 4.76 18.03 -16.41
CA LYS A 563 3.61 18.91 -16.57
C LYS A 563 3.17 19.48 -15.22
N ASP A 564 2.72 20.74 -15.23
CA ASP A 564 2.25 21.48 -14.04
C ASP A 564 3.33 21.61 -12.95
N SER A 565 4.59 21.71 -13.39
CA SER A 565 5.78 21.91 -12.57
C SER A 565 5.87 23.32 -12.00
N TYR A 566 6.43 23.44 -10.80
CA TYR A 566 6.81 24.72 -10.21
C TYR A 566 8.34 24.89 -10.20
N VAL A 567 8.83 25.79 -11.05
CA VAL A 567 10.24 26.10 -11.19
C VAL A 567 10.48 27.55 -10.79
N SER A 568 11.36 27.78 -9.80
CA SER A 568 11.67 29.14 -9.35
C SER A 568 13.02 29.25 -8.65
N ALA A 569 13.61 30.46 -8.72
CA ALA A 569 14.80 30.83 -7.98
C ALA A 569 16.03 29.92 -8.19
N ASN A 570 16.06 29.15 -9.28
CA ASN A 570 17.25 28.37 -9.63
C ASN A 570 18.33 29.30 -10.19
N ARG A 571 19.60 28.89 -10.06
CA ARG A 571 20.75 29.66 -10.54
C ARG A 571 21.71 28.74 -11.26
N TYR A 572 22.32 29.23 -12.35
CA TYR A 572 23.37 28.47 -13.02
C TYR A 572 24.49 29.35 -13.56
N VAL A 573 25.70 28.79 -13.62
CA VAL A 573 26.83 29.39 -14.33
C VAL A 573 26.68 29.07 -15.82
N ASP A 574 26.63 30.11 -16.66
CA ASP A 574 26.43 29.95 -18.10
C ASP A 574 27.71 29.44 -18.79
N GLU A 575 27.63 28.21 -19.31
CA GLU A 575 28.67 27.56 -20.12
C GLU A 575 28.16 27.30 -21.56
N GLY A 576 27.17 28.07 -22.02
CA GLY A 576 26.64 28.02 -23.39
C GLY A 576 25.38 27.16 -23.57
N VAL A 577 24.71 26.80 -22.48
CA VAL A 577 23.47 26.00 -22.48
C VAL A 577 22.42 26.69 -21.61
N GLY A 578 21.20 26.84 -22.14
CA GLY A 578 20.07 27.43 -21.42
C GLY A 578 19.60 26.59 -20.22
N ALA A 579 18.72 27.15 -19.38
CA ALA A 579 18.36 26.54 -18.09
C ALA A 579 17.58 25.22 -18.23
N ILE A 580 16.48 25.22 -18.99
CA ILE A 580 15.59 24.06 -19.17
C ILE A 580 15.40 23.83 -20.65
N ASN A 581 15.77 22.64 -21.12
CA ASN A 581 15.71 22.29 -22.54
C ASN A 581 16.31 23.38 -23.44
N ASP A 582 17.50 23.85 -23.05
CA ASP A 582 18.27 24.93 -23.69
C ASP A 582 17.56 26.31 -23.77
N ILE A 583 16.54 26.53 -22.93
CA ILE A 583 15.81 27.79 -22.83
C ILE A 583 15.94 28.36 -21.42
N THR A 584 16.21 29.66 -21.32
CA THR A 584 16.29 30.37 -20.03
C THR A 584 15.14 31.36 -19.89
N LEU A 585 14.29 31.13 -18.89
CA LEU A 585 13.27 32.05 -18.44
C LEU A 585 13.65 32.59 -17.05
N ASN A 586 13.79 33.92 -16.91
CA ASN A 586 14.27 34.55 -15.68
C ASN A 586 13.39 34.27 -14.44
N SER A 587 12.11 33.96 -14.62
CA SER A 587 11.22 33.55 -13.52
C SER A 587 11.55 32.17 -12.95
N GLU A 588 12.18 31.31 -13.75
CA GLU A 588 12.48 29.92 -13.45
C GLU A 588 13.92 29.74 -12.98
N ALA A 589 14.86 30.37 -13.70
CA ALA A 589 16.29 30.32 -13.43
C ALA A 589 17.02 31.61 -13.83
N GLY A 590 17.96 32.04 -13.00
CA GLY A 590 18.85 33.17 -13.26
C GLY A 590 20.29 32.72 -13.59
N ILE A 591 20.96 33.48 -14.45
CA ILE A 591 22.40 33.31 -14.70
C ILE A 591 23.18 33.96 -13.55
N VAL A 592 24.22 33.29 -13.07
CA VAL A 592 25.13 33.79 -12.04
C VAL A 592 26.58 33.52 -12.44
N SER A 593 27.48 34.47 -12.17
CA SER A 593 28.92 34.27 -12.35
C SER A 593 29.53 33.48 -11.20
N TYR A 594 30.69 32.87 -11.44
CA TYR A 594 31.42 32.17 -10.37
C TYR A 594 31.84 33.12 -9.25
N GLU A 595 32.25 34.35 -9.58
CA GLU A 595 32.63 35.39 -8.63
C GLU A 595 31.46 35.79 -7.72
N GLU A 596 30.23 35.86 -8.24
CA GLU A 596 29.02 36.09 -7.45
C GLU A 596 28.71 34.91 -6.53
N LEU A 597 28.89 33.67 -7.00
CA LEU A 597 28.74 32.48 -6.15
C LEU A 597 29.72 32.52 -4.97
N LEU A 598 30.97 32.93 -5.18
CA LEU A 598 31.94 33.03 -4.08
C LEU A 598 31.61 34.10 -3.03
N GLN A 599 30.84 35.13 -3.39
CA GLN A 599 30.39 36.18 -2.48
C GLN A 599 29.15 35.79 -1.68
N ASP A 600 28.39 34.79 -2.14
CA ASP A 600 27.22 34.28 -1.43
C ASP A 600 27.66 33.40 -0.24
N ASN A 601 27.30 33.82 0.97
CA ASN A 601 27.60 33.09 2.21
C ASN A 601 26.98 31.69 2.27
N ASN A 602 25.95 31.41 1.46
CA ASN A 602 25.31 30.09 1.39
C ASN A 602 26.03 29.13 0.43
N THR A 603 26.97 29.62 -0.38
CA THR A 603 27.71 28.78 -1.34
C THR A 603 28.55 27.74 -0.59
N PRO A 604 28.39 26.43 -0.90
CA PRO A 604 29.14 25.38 -0.24
C PRO A 604 30.66 25.53 -0.39
N GLU A 605 31.42 25.14 0.63
CA GLU A 605 32.90 25.17 0.58
C GLU A 605 33.49 24.41 -0.62
N GLY A 606 32.84 23.35 -1.10
CA GLY A 606 33.28 22.62 -2.30
C GLY A 606 33.33 23.47 -3.58
N PHE A 607 32.59 24.58 -3.65
CA PHE A 607 32.71 25.53 -4.78
C PHE A 607 33.92 26.44 -4.65
N LYS A 608 34.46 26.64 -3.45
CA LYS A 608 35.57 27.55 -3.17
C LYS A 608 36.94 26.92 -3.41
N THR A 609 37.02 25.59 -3.48
CA THR A 609 38.27 24.84 -3.68
C THR A 609 38.03 23.70 -4.67
N LEU A 610 38.61 23.81 -5.86
CA LEU A 610 38.54 22.77 -6.89
C LEU A 610 39.61 21.71 -6.64
N ARG A 611 39.34 20.47 -7.04
CA ARG A 611 40.19 19.31 -6.80
C ARG A 611 40.62 18.67 -8.11
N VAL A 612 41.91 18.36 -8.22
CA VAL A 612 42.47 17.49 -9.27
C VAL A 612 42.89 16.18 -8.63
N ASN A 613 42.18 15.11 -8.96
CA ASN A 613 42.34 13.78 -8.37
C ASN A 613 43.06 12.85 -9.34
N TYR A 614 44.04 12.09 -8.85
CA TYR A 614 44.76 11.08 -9.60
C TYR A 614 44.35 9.68 -9.16
N PHE A 615 43.90 8.85 -10.10
CA PHE A 615 43.33 7.53 -9.86
C PHE A 615 44.18 6.41 -10.43
N VAL A 616 44.37 5.35 -9.66
CA VAL A 616 44.95 4.08 -10.13
C VAL A 616 43.90 3.01 -9.97
N GLY A 617 43.36 2.52 -11.08
CA GLY A 617 42.10 1.78 -11.05
C GLY A 617 41.00 2.67 -10.45
N ASP A 618 40.37 2.20 -9.37
CA ASP A 618 39.32 2.94 -8.66
C ASP A 618 39.81 3.75 -7.44
N ASP A 619 41.11 3.63 -7.12
CA ASP A 619 41.68 4.23 -5.90
C ASP A 619 42.27 5.62 -6.20
N ILE A 620 41.90 6.62 -5.38
CA ILE A 620 42.53 7.94 -5.40
C ILE A 620 43.89 7.86 -4.71
N ILE A 621 44.96 8.13 -5.45
CA ILE A 621 46.33 8.14 -4.91
C ILE A 621 46.82 9.54 -4.51
N LYS A 622 46.24 10.60 -5.10
CA LYS A 622 46.59 11.99 -4.80
C LYS A 622 45.46 12.95 -5.18
N THR A 623 45.23 13.96 -4.34
CA THR A 623 44.36 15.11 -4.64
C THR A 623 45.16 16.40 -4.53
N ILE A 624 45.05 17.27 -5.54
CA ILE A 624 45.64 18.60 -5.57
C ILE A 624 44.50 19.63 -5.52
N ASN A 625 44.55 20.53 -4.54
CA ASN A 625 43.57 21.60 -4.42
C ASN A 625 44.03 22.83 -5.21
N VAL A 626 43.16 23.39 -6.04
CA VAL A 626 43.44 24.56 -6.88
C VAL A 626 42.32 25.59 -6.79
N ALA A 627 42.68 26.86 -6.99
CA ALA A 627 41.71 27.94 -7.12
C ALA A 627 41.06 27.91 -8.51
N TYR A 628 39.87 28.50 -8.62
CA TYR A 628 39.18 28.67 -9.90
C TYR A 628 40.00 29.48 -10.88
N ASN A 629 39.97 29.05 -12.15
CA ASN A 629 40.73 29.62 -13.26
C ASN A 629 42.26 29.60 -13.05
N SER A 630 42.76 28.65 -12.25
CA SER A 630 44.19 28.43 -12.00
C SER A 630 44.73 27.24 -12.81
N TYR A 631 45.91 26.73 -12.49
CA TYR A 631 46.54 25.58 -13.14
C TYR A 631 47.19 24.63 -12.11
N VAL A 632 47.43 23.38 -12.50
CA VAL A 632 48.30 22.46 -11.74
C VAL A 632 49.73 22.59 -12.27
N SER A 633 50.67 22.84 -11.37
CA SER A 633 52.09 22.86 -11.71
C SER A 633 52.57 21.45 -12.06
N GLY A 634 53.40 21.31 -13.09
CA GLY A 634 54.01 20.02 -13.47
C GLY A 634 54.81 19.36 -12.35
N ALA A 635 55.32 20.14 -11.38
CA ALA A 635 56.02 19.62 -10.21
C ALA A 635 55.09 18.95 -9.18
N ASP A 636 53.82 19.32 -9.16
CA ASP A 636 52.83 18.76 -8.25
C ASP A 636 52.17 17.48 -8.81
N ILE A 637 52.34 17.22 -10.11
CA ILE A 637 51.86 16.00 -10.76
C ILE A 637 52.61 14.79 -10.18
N PRO A 638 51.91 13.79 -9.60
CA PRO A 638 52.56 12.60 -9.07
C PRO A 638 53.22 11.81 -10.21
N LYS A 639 54.30 11.09 -9.92
CA LYS A 639 54.87 10.15 -10.90
C LYS A 639 53.88 9.01 -11.15
N ALA A 640 53.58 8.71 -12.41
CA ALA A 640 52.76 7.56 -12.78
C ALA A 640 53.40 6.26 -12.23
N PRO A 641 52.64 5.40 -11.50
CA PRO A 641 53.13 4.11 -11.04
C PRO A 641 53.51 3.21 -12.22
N GLU A 642 54.63 2.48 -12.10
CA GLU A 642 55.05 1.53 -13.13
C GLU A 642 54.38 0.17 -12.91
N VAL A 643 53.83 -0.41 -13.97
CA VAL A 643 53.21 -1.73 -13.99
C VAL A 643 54.00 -2.64 -14.93
N GLU A 644 54.39 -3.83 -14.45
CA GLU A 644 55.23 -4.75 -15.22
C GLU A 644 54.54 -5.17 -16.53
N GLY A 645 55.24 -5.04 -17.66
CA GLY A 645 54.71 -5.38 -18.98
C GLY A 645 53.83 -4.30 -19.63
N TYR A 646 53.58 -3.17 -18.95
CA TYR A 646 52.78 -2.05 -19.45
C TYR A 646 53.59 -0.74 -19.51
N ASN A 647 53.31 0.07 -20.52
CA ASN A 647 53.63 1.48 -20.56
C ASN A 647 52.55 2.24 -19.79
N THR A 648 52.97 2.94 -18.75
CA THR A 648 52.06 3.60 -17.80
C THR A 648 52.26 5.11 -17.84
N TYR A 649 51.16 5.84 -17.99
CA TYR A 649 51.17 7.30 -18.01
C TYR A 649 49.82 7.85 -17.53
N TRP A 650 49.80 9.10 -17.07
CA TRP A 650 48.54 9.76 -16.72
C TRP A 650 47.77 10.14 -17.96
N GLU A 651 46.45 9.96 -17.95
CA GLU A 651 45.60 10.44 -19.02
C GLU A 651 45.85 11.93 -19.30
N ASN A 652 45.87 12.28 -20.58
CA ASN A 652 46.13 13.65 -20.98
C ASN A 652 44.88 14.51 -20.80
N LYS A 653 44.88 15.40 -19.81
CA LYS A 653 43.85 16.40 -19.57
C LYS A 653 44.44 17.80 -19.50
N GLU A 654 43.68 18.80 -19.92
CA GLU A 654 44.09 20.20 -19.79
C GLU A 654 44.07 20.62 -18.32
N LEU A 655 45.25 20.89 -17.77
CA LEU A 655 45.44 21.33 -16.39
C LEU A 655 45.75 22.83 -16.28
N ASN A 656 45.39 23.59 -17.31
CA ASN A 656 45.37 25.05 -17.31
C ASN A 656 43.90 25.53 -17.22
N ASN A 657 43.67 26.72 -16.65
CA ASN A 657 42.33 27.31 -16.50
C ASN A 657 41.28 26.38 -15.87
N ILE A 658 41.63 25.79 -14.72
CA ILE A 658 40.80 24.80 -14.03
C ILE A 658 39.56 25.49 -13.45
N LYS A 659 38.39 25.11 -13.94
CA LYS A 659 37.09 25.67 -13.52
C LYS A 659 36.20 24.68 -12.77
N ARG A 660 36.59 23.41 -12.72
CA ARG A 660 35.84 22.31 -12.09
C ARG A 660 36.80 21.29 -11.50
N ASN A 661 36.25 20.30 -10.80
CA ASN A 661 37.03 19.15 -10.37
C ASN A 661 37.48 18.34 -11.59
N ILE A 662 38.70 17.81 -11.58
CA ILE A 662 39.26 17.03 -12.68
C ILE A 662 39.77 15.71 -12.11
N ASN A 663 39.23 14.60 -12.60
CA ASN A 663 39.75 13.27 -12.34
C ASN A 663 40.76 12.89 -13.44
N ILE A 664 41.90 12.31 -13.08
CA ILE A 664 42.98 11.88 -13.97
C ILE A 664 43.28 10.41 -13.69
N TYR A 665 43.03 9.54 -14.66
CA TYR A 665 43.24 8.10 -14.56
C TYR A 665 44.62 7.66 -15.06
N LEU A 666 45.18 6.60 -14.45
CA LEU A 666 46.36 5.92 -14.97
C LEU A 666 45.98 5.13 -16.22
N VAL A 667 46.68 5.38 -17.32
CA VAL A 667 46.57 4.62 -18.57
C VAL A 667 47.63 3.53 -18.56
N GLU A 668 47.20 2.28 -18.81
CA GLU A 668 48.06 1.10 -18.87
C GLU A 668 47.99 0.49 -20.27
N GLU A 669 48.98 0.77 -21.11
CA GLU A 669 49.07 0.24 -22.47
C GLU A 669 50.12 -0.86 -22.56
N ARG A 670 49.83 -1.97 -23.25
CA ARG A 670 50.86 -2.99 -23.47
C ARG A 670 51.97 -2.43 -24.34
N TRP A 671 53.23 -2.65 -23.95
CA TRP A 671 54.38 -2.28 -24.78
C TRP A 671 54.26 -2.88 -26.17
N ASN A 672 54.42 -2.06 -27.21
CA ASN A 672 54.53 -2.58 -28.56
C ASN A 672 55.93 -3.18 -28.72
N LYS A 673 55.99 -4.52 -28.82
CA LYS A 673 57.27 -5.25 -28.87
C LYS A 673 57.91 -5.26 -30.26
N ASN A 674 57.19 -4.91 -31.32
CA ASN A 674 57.68 -5.00 -32.70
C ASN A 674 57.10 -3.89 -33.57
N ILE A 675 57.97 -3.19 -34.29
CA ILE A 675 57.60 -2.21 -35.32
C ILE A 675 58.26 -2.57 -36.64
N SER A 676 57.65 -2.18 -37.75
CA SER A 676 58.17 -2.43 -39.10
C SER A 676 58.27 -1.14 -39.89
N ALA A 677 59.29 -1.04 -40.72
CA ALA A 677 59.42 0.07 -41.66
C ALA A 677 58.32 0.01 -42.73
N ASN A 678 57.77 1.16 -43.10
CA ASN A 678 56.82 1.26 -44.22
C ASN A 678 57.50 0.93 -45.56
N THR A 679 58.80 1.25 -45.68
CA THR A 679 59.62 0.86 -46.82
C THR A 679 59.69 -0.65 -46.90
N ASN A 680 59.19 -1.23 -47.98
CA ASN A 680 59.15 -2.67 -48.20
C ASN A 680 59.70 -3.02 -49.59
N ILE A 681 60.22 -4.24 -49.72
CA ILE A 681 60.61 -4.82 -51.01
C ILE A 681 59.88 -6.14 -51.15
N ASN A 682 59.13 -6.29 -52.26
CA ASN A 682 58.31 -7.48 -52.54
C ASN A 682 57.36 -7.86 -51.38
N GLY A 683 56.76 -6.87 -50.72
CA GLY A 683 55.83 -7.06 -49.60
C GLY A 683 56.49 -7.39 -48.26
N LYS A 684 57.83 -7.34 -48.15
CA LYS A 684 58.57 -7.52 -46.89
C LYS A 684 59.19 -6.19 -46.43
N PRO A 685 58.96 -5.74 -45.19
CA PRO A 685 59.61 -4.54 -44.65
C PRO A 685 61.13 -4.59 -44.77
N VAL A 686 61.77 -3.47 -45.07
CA VAL A 686 63.24 -3.39 -45.20
C VAL A 686 63.92 -3.53 -43.84
N VAL A 687 63.36 -2.95 -42.79
CA VAL A 687 63.83 -3.11 -41.40
C VAL A 687 62.64 -3.40 -40.48
N LEU A 688 62.85 -4.32 -39.56
CA LEU A 688 62.00 -4.53 -38.39
C LEU A 688 62.79 -4.14 -37.15
N ALA A 689 62.11 -3.61 -36.14
CA ALA A 689 62.72 -3.34 -34.84
C ALA A 689 61.90 -4.00 -33.74
N SER A 690 62.59 -4.53 -32.73
CA SER A 690 62.01 -5.15 -31.55
C SER A 690 62.64 -4.56 -30.29
N ALA A 691 61.80 -3.91 -29.47
CA ALA A 691 62.11 -3.34 -28.16
C ALA A 691 60.79 -2.99 -27.45
N LEU A 692 60.81 -2.30 -26.31
CA LEU A 692 59.60 -1.78 -25.67
C LEU A 692 59.26 -0.40 -26.26
N PHE A 693 58.48 -0.37 -27.33
CA PHE A 693 58.09 0.86 -28.00
C PHE A 693 56.78 1.44 -27.46
N TYR A 694 56.70 2.77 -27.41
CA TYR A 694 55.45 3.49 -27.15
C TYR A 694 54.44 3.25 -28.29
N GLU A 695 53.15 3.37 -28.02
CA GLU A 695 52.14 3.33 -29.08
C GLU A 695 52.36 4.47 -30.09
N GLY A 696 52.15 4.20 -31.38
CA GLY A 696 52.46 5.14 -32.47
C GLY A 696 53.95 5.26 -32.83
N THR A 697 54.84 4.58 -32.12
CA THR A 697 56.26 4.50 -32.53
C THR A 697 56.39 3.87 -33.90
N SER A 698 57.14 4.54 -34.78
CA SER A 698 57.42 4.05 -36.13
C SER A 698 58.92 4.05 -36.40
N ILE A 699 59.34 3.16 -37.29
CA ILE A 699 60.71 3.16 -37.81
C ILE A 699 60.71 3.69 -39.24
N GLN A 700 61.42 4.78 -39.45
CA GLN A 700 61.67 5.37 -40.76
C GLN A 700 62.99 4.84 -41.28
N VAL A 701 63.03 4.49 -42.56
CA VAL A 701 64.22 3.90 -43.20
C VAL A 701 64.39 4.47 -44.60
N ASP A 702 65.57 5.04 -44.84
CA ASP A 702 65.99 5.56 -46.13
C ASP A 702 67.23 4.81 -46.63
N GLU A 703 67.22 4.38 -47.90
CA GLU A 703 68.41 3.84 -48.54
C GLU A 703 69.41 4.97 -48.82
N THR A 704 70.68 4.73 -48.48
CA THR A 704 71.77 5.70 -48.64
C THR A 704 72.79 5.19 -49.66
N SER A 705 73.49 6.11 -50.31
CA SER A 705 74.52 5.75 -51.27
C SER A 705 75.73 5.13 -50.58
N VAL A 706 76.25 4.05 -51.15
CA VAL A 706 77.48 3.40 -50.66
C VAL A 706 78.69 4.11 -51.29
N PRO A 707 79.62 4.69 -50.50
CA PRO A 707 80.83 5.30 -51.03
C PRO A 707 81.70 4.28 -51.79
N GLU A 708 82.35 4.69 -52.88
CA GLU A 708 83.22 3.80 -53.68
C GLU A 708 84.42 3.22 -52.87
N THR A 709 84.75 3.83 -51.74
CA THR A 709 85.78 3.37 -50.80
C THR A 709 85.37 2.10 -50.05
N ASP A 710 84.07 1.82 -49.91
CA ASP A 710 83.52 0.75 -49.07
C ASP A 710 83.23 -0.52 -49.92
N LYS A 711 84.28 -1.11 -50.49
CA LYS A 711 84.20 -2.20 -51.51
C LYS A 711 83.44 -3.46 -51.08
N ASP A 712 83.27 -3.68 -49.78
CA ASP A 712 82.64 -4.88 -49.22
C ASP A 712 81.20 -4.60 -48.73
N VAL A 713 80.72 -3.35 -48.83
CA VAL A 713 79.34 -2.94 -48.52
C VAL A 713 78.46 -3.09 -49.76
N ILE A 714 77.30 -3.71 -49.58
CA ILE A 714 76.33 -4.00 -50.64
C ILE A 714 75.24 -2.93 -50.70
N LYS A 715 74.71 -2.56 -49.53
CA LYS A 715 73.64 -1.57 -49.35
C LYS A 715 73.82 -0.87 -48.01
N ALA A 716 73.30 0.34 -47.90
CA ALA A 716 73.31 1.12 -46.67
C ALA A 716 71.91 1.70 -46.42
N TYR A 717 71.45 1.67 -45.18
CA TYR A 717 70.17 2.21 -44.76
C TYR A 717 70.36 3.11 -43.55
N LYS A 718 69.82 4.30 -43.61
CA LYS A 718 69.67 5.15 -42.42
C LYS A 718 68.32 4.86 -41.79
N TYR A 719 68.31 4.62 -40.48
CA TYR A 719 67.08 4.39 -39.73
C TYR A 719 66.92 5.41 -38.61
N SER A 720 65.66 5.72 -38.30
CA SER A 720 65.25 6.54 -37.16
C SER A 720 63.95 5.99 -36.56
N ILE A 721 63.93 5.76 -35.25
CA ILE A 721 62.76 5.31 -34.49
C ILE A 721 62.18 6.50 -33.75
N ILE A 722 60.91 6.82 -34.00
CA ILE A 722 60.25 8.04 -33.48
C ILE A 722 58.82 7.73 -32.99
N PRO A 723 58.45 8.13 -31.75
CA PRO A 723 59.34 8.57 -30.67
C PRO A 723 60.25 7.42 -30.17
N GLU A 724 61.34 7.76 -29.46
CA GLU A 724 62.26 6.77 -28.90
C GLU A 724 61.55 5.91 -27.84
N GLY A 725 61.58 4.57 -27.93
CA GLY A 725 61.00 3.67 -26.91
C GLY A 725 61.83 3.53 -25.62
N ARG A 726 61.44 2.63 -24.71
CA ARG A 726 62.28 2.19 -23.58
C ARG A 726 63.17 1.03 -24.02
N TYR A 727 64.45 1.30 -24.22
CA TYR A 727 65.46 0.26 -24.54
C TYR A 727 66.78 0.43 -23.76
N MET A 728 66.82 1.37 -22.79
CA MET A 728 68.00 1.56 -21.93
C MET A 728 68.28 0.26 -21.16
N ASN A 729 69.48 -0.29 -21.38
CA ASN A 729 70.08 -1.51 -20.81
C ASN A 729 69.88 -2.84 -21.59
N GLU A 730 68.89 -2.98 -22.47
CA GLU A 730 68.65 -4.26 -23.22
C GLU A 730 68.99 -4.21 -24.72
N GLY A 731 69.10 -2.99 -25.27
CA GLY A 731 69.35 -2.72 -26.69
C GLY A 731 68.11 -2.95 -27.57
N ILE A 732 68.13 -2.42 -28.79
CA ILE A 732 67.08 -2.58 -29.80
C ILE A 732 67.52 -3.70 -30.76
N GLU A 733 66.71 -4.75 -30.92
CA GLU A 733 66.97 -5.77 -31.95
C GLU A 733 66.43 -5.26 -33.29
N LEU A 734 67.33 -5.03 -34.25
CA LEU A 734 66.97 -4.70 -35.63
C LEU A 734 67.11 -5.91 -36.53
N ARG A 735 66.19 -6.05 -37.48
CA ARG A 735 66.25 -7.07 -38.54
C ARG A 735 66.18 -6.39 -39.89
N VAL A 736 67.28 -6.41 -40.64
CA VAL A 736 67.35 -5.83 -41.99
C VAL A 736 67.17 -6.90 -43.06
N LEU A 737 66.38 -6.58 -44.09
CA LEU A 737 66.06 -7.49 -45.18
C LEU A 737 67.31 -7.75 -46.04
N ASN A 738 67.68 -9.02 -46.18
CA ASN A 738 68.76 -9.49 -47.05
C ASN A 738 68.16 -10.26 -48.22
N GLU A 739 67.38 -9.55 -49.03
CA GLU A 739 66.58 -10.13 -50.12
C GLU A 739 67.42 -10.93 -51.11
N ASP A 740 68.55 -10.38 -51.55
CA ASP A 740 69.43 -10.99 -52.53
C ASP A 740 70.30 -12.13 -51.95
N GLY A 741 70.32 -12.29 -50.62
CA GLY A 741 71.21 -13.22 -49.91
C GLY A 741 72.71 -12.94 -50.10
N LYS A 742 73.08 -11.77 -50.64
CA LYS A 742 74.49 -11.41 -50.96
C LYS A 742 75.27 -10.95 -49.73
N ALA A 743 74.59 -10.46 -48.70
CA ALA A 743 75.21 -10.07 -47.43
C ALA A 743 75.23 -11.24 -46.45
N ASN A 744 76.26 -11.29 -45.59
CA ASN A 744 76.37 -12.27 -44.51
C ASN A 744 76.63 -11.63 -43.13
N ALA A 745 76.82 -10.30 -43.08
CA ALA A 745 76.95 -9.54 -41.84
C ALA A 745 76.31 -8.16 -41.99
N VAL A 746 75.96 -7.54 -40.85
CA VAL A 746 75.55 -6.14 -40.77
C VAL A 746 76.63 -5.35 -40.03
N GLY A 747 76.95 -4.16 -40.51
CA GLY A 747 77.77 -3.19 -39.80
C GLY A 747 76.98 -1.92 -39.46
N ILE A 748 77.46 -1.19 -38.46
CA ILE A 748 76.94 0.13 -38.09
C ILE A 748 77.99 1.15 -38.49
N ARG A 749 77.60 2.15 -39.30
CA ARG A 749 78.50 3.25 -39.71
C ARG A 749 78.60 4.26 -38.56
N THR A 750 79.83 4.55 -38.15
CA THR A 750 80.15 5.54 -37.12
C THR A 750 81.15 6.57 -37.69
N GLU A 751 81.42 7.64 -36.95
CA GLU A 751 82.44 8.65 -37.33
C GLU A 751 83.84 8.04 -37.52
N ASN A 752 84.13 6.92 -36.85
CA ASN A 752 85.43 6.23 -36.88
C ASN A 752 85.47 5.07 -37.90
N GLY A 753 84.44 4.90 -38.72
CA GLY A 753 84.31 3.81 -39.70
C GLY A 753 83.18 2.84 -39.41
N ILE A 754 83.18 1.70 -40.11
CA ILE A 754 82.12 0.68 -40.01
C ILE A 754 82.49 -0.35 -38.94
N ILE A 755 81.62 -0.53 -37.95
CA ILE A 755 81.76 -1.54 -36.89
C ILE A 755 80.86 -2.72 -37.24
N ILE A 756 81.44 -3.90 -37.47
CA ILE A 756 80.68 -5.12 -37.76
C ILE A 756 79.95 -5.57 -36.49
N SER A 757 78.64 -5.78 -36.59
CA SER A 757 77.79 -6.24 -35.50
C SER A 757 77.68 -7.76 -35.47
N ASP A 758 77.47 -8.33 -34.28
CA ASP A 758 77.11 -9.75 -34.16
C ASP A 758 75.77 -9.98 -34.86
N THR A 759 75.81 -10.78 -35.93
CA THR A 759 74.72 -10.88 -36.90
C THR A 759 74.22 -12.31 -36.98
N VAL A 760 72.92 -12.49 -36.78
CA VAL A 760 72.24 -13.78 -36.88
C VAL A 760 71.29 -13.78 -38.08
N LYS A 761 71.39 -14.79 -38.95
CA LYS A 761 70.46 -14.95 -40.06
C LYS A 761 69.12 -15.50 -39.56
N VAL A 762 68.04 -14.75 -39.79
CA VAL A 762 66.67 -15.13 -39.41
C VAL A 762 65.80 -15.09 -40.67
N GLY A 763 65.64 -16.24 -41.33
CA GLY A 763 64.91 -16.34 -42.60
C GLY A 763 65.53 -15.46 -43.70
N SER A 764 64.75 -14.50 -44.23
CA SER A 764 65.20 -13.52 -45.22
C SER A 764 65.88 -12.28 -44.61
N TYR A 765 66.02 -12.22 -43.29
CA TYR A 765 66.57 -11.06 -42.57
C TYR A 765 67.90 -11.39 -41.89
N LEU A 766 68.68 -10.35 -41.61
CA LEU A 766 69.83 -10.38 -40.72
C LEU A 766 69.46 -9.61 -39.45
N SER A 767 69.48 -10.29 -38.31
CA SER A 767 69.19 -9.74 -36.98
C SER A 767 70.48 -9.32 -36.27
N PHE A 768 70.46 -8.16 -35.61
CA PHE A 768 71.56 -7.57 -34.86
C PHE A 768 71.03 -6.59 -33.81
N LYS A 769 71.83 -6.25 -32.80
CA LYS A 769 71.46 -5.29 -31.76
C LYS A 769 72.10 -3.92 -31.96
N VAL A 770 71.36 -2.86 -31.61
CA VAL A 770 71.84 -1.48 -31.58
C VAL A 770 71.46 -0.81 -30.26
N ASP A 771 72.28 0.15 -29.80
CA ASP A 771 72.02 0.87 -28.54
C ASP A 771 71.42 2.27 -28.77
N SER A 772 71.21 2.65 -30.02
CA SER A 772 70.71 3.96 -30.44
C SER A 772 69.43 3.81 -31.26
N PRO A 773 68.43 4.69 -31.09
CA PRO A 773 67.19 4.68 -31.86
C PRO A 773 67.37 5.21 -33.29
N GLN A 774 68.53 5.78 -33.58
CA GLN A 774 68.90 6.31 -34.88
C GLN A 774 70.32 5.85 -35.25
N GLY A 775 70.54 5.60 -36.53
CA GLY A 775 71.86 5.22 -37.03
C GLY A 775 71.85 4.87 -38.50
N GLU A 776 73.02 4.49 -39.00
CA GLU A 776 73.18 4.01 -40.37
C GLU A 776 73.73 2.57 -40.33
N ILE A 777 72.97 1.66 -40.93
CA ILE A 777 73.28 0.24 -41.01
C ILE A 777 73.75 -0.09 -42.42
N VAL A 778 74.76 -0.94 -42.53
CA VAL A 778 75.35 -1.35 -43.80
C VAL A 778 75.32 -2.87 -43.91
N LEU A 779 74.84 -3.36 -45.05
CA LEU A 779 74.84 -4.79 -45.40
C LEU A 779 76.18 -5.14 -46.03
N ILE A 780 76.93 -6.05 -45.42
CA ILE A 780 78.32 -6.35 -45.80
C ILE A 780 78.43 -7.79 -46.30
N ARG A 781 79.31 -8.00 -47.28
CA ARG A 781 79.81 -9.33 -47.65
C ARG A 781 81.23 -9.51 -47.12
N THR A 782 81.38 -10.27 -46.04
CA THR A 782 82.69 -10.52 -45.42
C THR A 782 83.50 -11.61 -46.12
N GLU A 783 82.89 -12.38 -47.04
CA GLU A 783 83.61 -13.40 -47.82
C GLU A 783 84.17 -12.85 -49.13
N ARG A 784 85.48 -12.54 -49.13
CA ARG A 784 86.31 -12.89 -50.29
C ARG A 784 86.77 -14.32 -50.11
N ILE A 785 86.22 -15.24 -50.89
CA ILE A 785 86.82 -16.57 -51.06
C ILE A 785 88.30 -16.35 -51.36
N ASN A 786 89.16 -16.79 -50.45
CA ASN A 786 90.59 -16.60 -50.59
C ASN A 786 91.03 -17.29 -51.88
N LYS A 787 91.45 -16.52 -52.90
CA LYS A 787 91.82 -17.07 -54.23
C LYS A 787 92.84 -18.22 -54.11
N TYR A 788 93.65 -18.21 -53.05
CA TYR A 788 94.60 -19.27 -52.73
C TYR A 788 93.95 -20.63 -52.43
N ILE A 789 92.73 -20.68 -51.86
CA ILE A 789 92.02 -21.95 -51.56
C ILE A 789 91.50 -22.61 -52.85
N ILE A 790 90.96 -21.83 -53.80
CA ILE A 790 90.53 -22.33 -55.11
C ILE A 790 91.74 -22.80 -55.94
N ILE A 791 92.86 -22.08 -55.86
CA ILE A 791 94.11 -22.48 -56.52
C ILE A 791 94.66 -23.77 -55.90
N LEU A 792 94.65 -23.90 -54.57
CA LEU A 792 95.08 -25.14 -53.89
C LEU A 792 94.19 -26.34 -54.24
N SER A 793 92.87 -26.16 -54.35
CA SER A 793 91.97 -27.25 -54.74
C SER A 793 92.18 -27.68 -56.20
N PHE A 794 92.50 -26.75 -57.10
CA PHE A 794 92.88 -27.08 -58.49
C PHE A 794 94.23 -27.82 -58.55
N ILE A 795 95.23 -27.39 -57.79
CA ILE A 795 96.54 -28.09 -57.72
C ILE A 795 96.37 -29.51 -57.18
N ALA A 796 95.57 -29.70 -56.12
CA ALA A 796 95.28 -31.02 -55.55
C ALA A 796 94.56 -31.94 -56.56
N ALA A 797 93.56 -31.44 -57.27
CA ALA A 797 92.86 -32.22 -58.30
C ALA A 797 93.80 -32.64 -59.45
N THR A 798 94.69 -31.73 -59.88
CA THR A 798 95.67 -32.01 -60.94
C THR A 798 96.71 -33.04 -60.48
N ALA A 799 97.16 -32.99 -59.22
CA ALA A 799 98.07 -33.97 -58.64
C ALA A 799 97.44 -35.36 -58.54
N VAL A 800 96.14 -35.47 -58.22
CA VAL A 800 95.41 -36.75 -58.20
C VAL A 800 95.27 -37.33 -59.62
N ILE A 801 94.98 -36.51 -60.62
CA ILE A 801 94.91 -36.95 -62.03
C ILE A 801 96.29 -37.43 -62.52
N ILE A 802 97.37 -36.72 -62.22
CA ILE A 802 98.74 -37.13 -62.58
C ILE A 802 99.13 -38.42 -61.86
N SER A 803 98.80 -38.55 -60.58
CA SER A 803 99.07 -39.76 -59.79
C SER A 803 98.28 -40.96 -60.32
N GLY A 804 97.01 -40.75 -60.69
CA GLY A 804 96.17 -41.76 -61.35
C GLY A 804 96.69 -42.17 -62.72
N TYR A 805 97.16 -41.21 -63.52
CA TYR A 805 97.78 -41.48 -64.83
C TYR A 805 99.11 -42.24 -64.70
N LEU A 806 99.97 -41.87 -63.75
CA LEU A 806 101.23 -42.58 -63.46
C LEU A 806 100.97 -43.99 -62.93
N TYR A 807 99.96 -44.18 -62.08
CA TYR A 807 99.52 -45.50 -61.61
C TYR A 807 98.98 -46.37 -62.74
N TYR A 808 98.16 -45.81 -63.63
CA TYR A 808 97.66 -46.50 -64.83
C TYR A 808 98.81 -46.90 -65.78
N LYS A 809 99.81 -46.03 -65.98
CA LYS A 809 100.97 -46.31 -66.84
C LYS A 809 101.91 -47.39 -66.27
N LYS A 810 101.99 -47.52 -64.94
CA LYS A 810 102.79 -48.58 -64.26
C LYS A 810 102.15 -49.97 -64.35
N LYS A 811 100.83 -50.05 -64.55
CA LYS A 811 100.08 -51.32 -64.65
C LYS A 811 100.03 -51.92 -66.06
N LYS A 812 100.54 -51.19 -67.07
CA LYS A 812 100.55 -51.57 -68.49
C LYS A 812 101.95 -51.93 -69.02
N LYS A 813 102.90 -52.19 -68.12
CA LYS A 813 104.26 -52.62 -68.43
C LYS A 813 104.53 -54.01 -67.88
#